data_AF-A0A1G8NQA5-F1
#
_entry.id   AF-A0A1G8NQA5-F1
#
_cell.length_a   1.000
_cell.length_b   1.000
_cell.length_c   1.000
_cell.angle_alpha   90.00
_cell.angle_beta   90.00
_cell.angle_gamma   90.00
#
_symmetry.space_group_name_H-M   'P 1'
#
loop_
_entity.id
_entity.type
_entity.pdbx_description
1 polymer ?
#
loop_
_entity_poly.entity_id
_entity_poly.type
_entity_poly.pdbx_seq_one_letter_code
_entity_poly.pdbx_strand_id
1 'polypeptide(L)'
;MSSLALFSVVLLYLALLFFVAYLAEKKKSKLWINNPYIYALSLAVYCTAWTYYGSIGVAATSGLNYLTIYIGPIIVIPSWIYINTRIVRISRINKISSLADFISLRYGNSRSLSAIITLVCLFAVIPYIGLQIKAISETFHLVTETPVSKNMLTDSATFVVLLIAVFSSYYGTKYVDASEKRLGIISAIALESFLKLFFIIILGLFVIYFVFDGFSDIYQQASKFSDFKAKNTFNGIGGALNWMILCMISGTAICLLPRQFHTAIIENRQEKHIKTAIWFFPLYLLIFTLFIFPIAWGGRLIFSGQQVNPEFYSILIPQHFENTVITVLVFLGGLSSSISMIIISAITLSIMLSNNMIIPYGLLGKFKSEDEANNTRNITRIRKFSIFGLIIMAFAFYKYFILKTSLDSVGLISFVVIAQLAPAYFGAIFWRRGSYKGVLTGLIAGLLICYFGLIIPQYYFSYNQEFKGVLRGMYETFSFFNIPYLGRIPQIFFWSLLVNTGLFAGISVSMKGNYRERNFAELYVDIDKYIQNHENAFIWRGTAYVSDIKNILERFLGKNKTEQALRIFNLKYNIDSEAETADSRFIKFSENLLAGRIGTASAKILIEGVTKEDKISLKEVLNILEESKENIILNKKLTEQSKELKKLSDDLRNANESLIVKDRQKDDFLDSVAHELRTPITAIRSAGEILADDDDIPLEIKKEFLNNIITESDRLSEIINDILYLDKLEHGQIALNIQENNILETYKKALNPLLHLIQQKKIHISEVNLLNHFIFEYDEARMIQLFQNILGNALKFTDEQGTIQTKFFTREQHLIITVFNTGKHIPEEDLEMIFDKFYQSKNQNILKQTGSGLGLAICKKIAEAQRGTIKAENSGLGVTFTIRLPERNKEHEVER
;
A
#
# COMPACT_ATOMS: atom_id res chain seq x y z
N MET A 1 41.18 8.39 20.61
CA MET A 1 40.63 7.40 21.58
C MET A 1 41.42 6.11 21.54
N SER A 2 41.46 5.29 22.61
CA SER A 2 42.16 3.99 22.55
C SER A 2 41.44 2.98 21.64
N SER A 3 42.22 2.16 20.92
CA SER A 3 41.67 1.13 20.01
C SER A 3 40.76 0.12 20.72
N LEU A 4 41.08 -0.23 21.97
CA LEU A 4 40.25 -1.13 22.79
C LEU A 4 38.90 -0.50 23.12
N ALA A 5 38.85 0.77 23.51
CA ALA A 5 37.61 1.46 23.82
C ALA A 5 36.69 1.54 22.58
N LEU A 6 37.26 1.91 21.42
CA LEU A 6 36.49 1.96 20.18
C LEU A 6 35.98 0.57 19.78
N PHE A 7 36.79 -0.47 19.95
CA PHE A 7 36.37 -1.85 19.69
C PHE A 7 35.22 -2.30 20.59
N SER A 8 35.25 -1.96 21.89
CA SER A 8 34.15 -2.22 22.82
C SER A 8 32.85 -1.52 22.39
N VAL A 9 32.94 -0.28 21.91
CA VAL A 9 31.78 0.46 21.38
C VAL A 9 31.20 -0.25 20.15
N VAL A 10 32.04 -0.73 19.23
CA VAL A 10 31.60 -1.52 18.06
C VAL A 10 30.91 -2.81 18.47
N LEU A 11 31.44 -3.51 19.48
CA LEU A 11 30.90 -4.78 19.96
C LEU A 11 29.52 -4.57 20.63
N LEU A 12 29.39 -3.53 21.46
CA LEU A 12 28.11 -3.12 22.06
C LEU A 12 27.08 -2.74 20.99
N TYR A 13 27.51 -1.99 19.97
CA TYR A 13 26.65 -1.60 18.85
C TYR A 13 26.13 -2.82 18.08
N LEU A 14 27.03 -3.76 17.73
CA LEU A 14 26.64 -5.02 17.10
C LEU A 14 25.67 -5.82 17.99
N ALA A 15 25.96 -5.94 19.28
CA ALA A 15 25.10 -6.64 20.24
C ALA A 15 23.69 -6.03 20.31
N LEU A 16 23.56 -4.71 20.29
CA LEU A 16 22.28 -4.00 20.23
C LEU A 16 21.48 -4.38 18.99
N LEU A 17 22.11 -4.38 17.81
CA LEU A 17 21.46 -4.76 16.56
C LEU A 17 20.93 -6.19 16.60
N PHE A 18 21.70 -7.13 17.17
CA PHE A 18 21.26 -8.51 17.33
C PHE A 18 20.16 -8.67 18.36
N PHE A 19 20.22 -7.92 19.45
CA PHE A 19 19.17 -7.93 20.45
C PHE A 19 17.83 -7.51 19.83
N VAL A 20 17.83 -6.45 19.00
CA VAL A 20 16.64 -5.98 18.26
C VAL A 20 16.16 -7.04 17.27
N ALA A 21 17.09 -7.62 16.51
CA ALA A 21 16.75 -8.67 15.54
C ALA A 21 16.14 -9.90 16.21
N TYR A 22 16.69 -10.32 17.36
CA TYR A 22 16.19 -11.42 18.18
C TYR A 22 14.81 -11.13 18.78
N LEU A 23 14.62 -9.91 19.32
CA LEU A 23 13.32 -9.49 19.86
C LEU A 23 12.23 -9.47 18.79
N ALA A 24 12.51 -8.94 17.61
CA ALA A 24 11.57 -8.89 16.49
C ALA A 24 11.16 -10.31 16.05
N GLU A 25 12.10 -11.26 16.10
CA GLU A 25 11.85 -12.66 15.74
C GLU A 25 11.05 -13.42 16.81
N LYS A 26 11.32 -13.17 18.10
CA LYS A 26 10.65 -13.83 19.23
C LYS A 26 9.24 -13.29 19.48
N LYS A 27 9.05 -11.98 19.49
CA LYS A 27 7.79 -11.37 19.95
C LYS A 27 6.69 -11.26 18.89
N LYS A 28 6.96 -11.54 17.61
CA LYS A 28 5.99 -11.52 16.47
C LYS A 28 4.85 -10.49 16.63
N SER A 29 5.12 -9.30 17.16
CA SER A 29 4.06 -8.35 17.52
C SER A 29 3.60 -7.58 16.28
N LYS A 30 2.38 -7.03 16.34
CA LYS A 30 1.82 -6.22 15.23
C LYS A 30 2.75 -5.07 14.82
N LEU A 31 3.49 -4.48 15.77
CA LEU A 31 4.39 -3.34 15.55
C LEU A 31 5.58 -3.69 14.63
N TRP A 32 6.13 -4.90 14.73
CA TRP A 32 7.25 -5.34 13.87
C TRP A 32 6.78 -5.99 12.57
N ILE A 33 5.62 -6.64 12.58
CA ILE A 33 5.13 -7.43 11.44
C ILE A 33 4.41 -6.57 10.40
N ASN A 34 3.69 -5.53 10.84
CA ASN A 34 2.70 -4.85 10.01
C ASN A 34 2.95 -3.35 9.82
N ASN A 35 4.16 -2.88 10.13
CA ASN A 35 4.48 -1.46 10.06
C ASN A 35 5.11 -1.12 8.70
N PRO A 36 4.47 -0.26 7.88
CA PRO A 36 5.00 0.12 6.57
C PRO A 36 6.27 0.98 6.65
N TYR A 37 6.50 1.71 7.75
CA TYR A 37 7.71 2.53 7.93
C TYR A 37 8.96 1.70 8.14
N ILE A 38 8.87 0.55 8.82
CA ILE A 38 10.00 -0.38 8.98
C ILE A 38 10.44 -0.90 7.61
N TYR A 39 9.48 -1.23 6.74
CA TYR A 39 9.77 -1.61 5.37
C TYR A 39 10.36 -0.45 4.55
N ALA A 40 9.83 0.76 4.67
CA ALA A 40 10.38 1.92 3.95
C ALA A 40 11.82 2.26 4.41
N LEU A 41 12.09 2.18 5.72
CA LEU A 41 13.45 2.36 6.27
C LEU A 41 14.40 1.23 5.86
N SER A 42 13.92 0.01 5.63
CA SER A 42 14.81 -1.07 5.18
C SER A 42 15.33 -0.89 3.75
N LEU A 43 14.65 -0.08 2.92
CA LEU A 43 15.15 0.32 1.60
C LEU A 43 16.39 1.23 1.70
N ALA A 44 16.55 1.94 2.82
CA ALA A 44 17.71 2.80 3.07
C ALA A 44 19.03 2.05 3.32
N VAL A 45 19.04 0.72 3.16
CA VAL A 45 20.24 -0.07 2.82
C VAL A 45 20.96 0.46 1.57
N TYR A 46 20.26 1.23 0.74
CA TYR A 46 20.89 1.97 -0.37
C TYR A 46 21.94 2.96 0.14
N CYS A 47 21.73 3.57 1.31
CA CYS A 47 22.66 4.49 1.92
C CYS A 47 23.80 3.73 2.61
N THR A 48 24.95 3.73 1.94
CA THR A 48 26.17 3.01 2.29
C THR A 48 27.26 3.96 2.79
N ALA A 49 28.45 3.44 3.11
CA ALA A 49 29.59 4.31 3.45
C ALA A 49 29.96 5.27 2.32
N TRP A 50 29.67 4.90 1.07
CA TRP A 50 29.87 5.81 -0.06
C TRP A 50 28.94 7.02 0.02
N THR A 51 27.66 6.83 0.35
CA THR A 51 26.75 7.98 0.55
C THR A 51 27.08 8.75 1.83
N TYR A 52 27.55 8.07 2.87
CA TYR A 52 27.79 8.69 4.18
C TYR A 52 29.10 9.50 4.23
N TYR A 53 30.19 8.94 3.69
CA TYR A 53 31.51 9.57 3.65
C TYR A 53 31.86 10.09 2.26
N GLY A 54 31.79 9.21 1.25
CA GLY A 54 32.26 9.54 -0.10
C GLY A 54 31.49 10.68 -0.76
N SER A 55 30.18 10.83 -0.54
CA SER A 55 29.41 11.97 -1.06
C SER A 55 29.93 13.32 -0.56
N ILE A 56 30.44 13.37 0.68
CA ILE A 56 31.07 14.58 1.24
C ILE A 56 32.35 14.90 0.48
N GLY A 57 33.17 13.88 0.20
CA GLY A 57 34.37 14.02 -0.61
C GLY A 57 34.07 14.46 -2.04
N VAL A 58 33.05 13.89 -2.68
CA VAL A 58 32.59 14.29 -4.02
C VAL A 58 32.06 15.72 -4.02
N ALA A 59 31.33 16.13 -2.99
CA ALA A 59 30.82 17.50 -2.86
C ALA A 59 31.97 18.52 -2.75
N ALA A 60 33.00 18.22 -1.94
CA ALA A 60 34.16 19.10 -1.77
C ALA A 60 35.04 19.18 -3.03
N THR A 61 35.23 18.05 -3.73
CA THR A 61 36.14 17.95 -4.88
C THR A 61 35.48 18.30 -6.21
N SER A 62 34.23 17.89 -6.42
CA SER A 62 33.52 17.92 -7.70
C SER A 62 32.19 18.68 -7.67
N GLY A 63 31.82 19.28 -6.52
CA GLY A 63 30.59 20.06 -6.40
C GLY A 63 29.34 19.22 -6.65
N LEU A 64 28.42 19.67 -7.51
CA LEU A 64 27.07 19.10 -7.69
C LEU A 64 26.99 17.61 -8.04
N ASN A 65 28.10 16.97 -8.42
CA ASN A 65 28.13 15.55 -8.77
C ASN A 65 27.69 14.63 -7.61
N TYR A 66 27.86 15.04 -6.35
CA TYR A 66 27.40 14.22 -5.21
C TYR A 66 25.88 14.04 -5.20
N LEU A 67 25.11 14.96 -5.78
CA LEU A 67 23.65 14.88 -5.80
C LEU A 67 23.14 13.74 -6.69
N THR A 68 23.93 13.32 -7.68
CA THR A 68 23.51 12.34 -8.68
C THR A 68 23.12 10.99 -8.07
N ILE A 69 23.81 10.57 -7.00
CA ILE A 69 23.55 9.31 -6.29
C ILE A 69 22.23 9.31 -5.51
N TYR A 70 21.69 10.49 -5.20
CA TYR A 70 20.41 10.65 -4.48
C TYR A 70 19.27 11.01 -5.44
N ILE A 71 19.49 11.99 -6.32
CA ILE A 71 18.48 12.48 -7.24
C ILE A 71 18.08 11.41 -8.26
N GLY A 72 19.04 10.61 -8.77
CA GLY A 72 18.74 9.50 -9.67
C GLY A 72 17.68 8.55 -9.10
N PRO A 73 17.91 7.97 -7.91
CA PRO A 73 16.89 7.19 -7.20
C PRO A 73 15.60 7.96 -6.92
N ILE A 74 15.65 9.21 -6.43
CA ILE A 74 14.46 10.02 -6.13
C ILE A 74 13.53 10.12 -7.35
N ILE A 75 14.09 10.33 -8.54
CA ILE A 75 13.33 10.41 -9.80
C ILE A 75 12.71 9.05 -10.16
N VAL A 76 13.44 7.95 -9.99
CA VAL A 76 13.01 6.62 -10.45
C VAL A 76 12.07 5.92 -9.47
N ILE A 77 12.15 6.19 -8.16
CA ILE A 77 11.40 5.50 -7.10
C ILE A 77 9.88 5.46 -7.34
N PRO A 78 9.18 6.55 -7.70
CA PRO A 78 7.73 6.51 -7.92
C PRO A 78 7.32 5.49 -8.98
N SER A 79 8.01 5.49 -10.13
CA SER A 79 7.77 4.52 -11.21
C SER A 79 8.24 3.12 -10.82
N TRP A 80 9.41 2.99 -10.20
CA TRP A 80 9.97 1.72 -9.79
C TRP A 80 9.11 1.00 -8.75
N ILE A 81 8.50 1.72 -7.83
CA ILE A 81 7.59 1.13 -6.84
C ILE A 81 6.33 0.55 -7.50
N TYR A 82 5.73 1.27 -8.46
CA TYR A 82 4.60 0.73 -9.21
C TYR A 82 4.97 -0.57 -9.94
N ILE A 83 6.17 -0.62 -10.52
CA ILE A 83 6.73 -1.82 -11.14
C ILE A 83 6.97 -2.93 -10.11
N ASN A 84 7.53 -2.60 -8.95
CA ASN A 84 7.82 -3.53 -7.87
C ASN A 84 6.57 -4.23 -7.36
N THR A 85 5.40 -3.58 -7.36
CA THR A 85 4.13 -4.24 -7.02
C THR A 85 3.89 -5.48 -7.89
N ARG A 86 4.12 -5.38 -9.20
CA ARG A 86 4.01 -6.53 -10.11
C ARG A 86 5.08 -7.58 -9.85
N ILE A 87 6.33 -7.15 -9.65
CA ILE A 87 7.45 -8.05 -9.39
C ILE A 87 7.27 -8.82 -8.07
N VAL A 88 6.74 -8.19 -7.02
CA VAL A 88 6.41 -8.83 -5.75
C VAL A 88 5.35 -9.93 -5.94
N ARG A 89 4.32 -9.69 -6.76
CA ARG A 89 3.31 -10.71 -7.09
C ARG A 89 3.94 -11.89 -7.83
N ILE A 90 4.70 -11.62 -8.90
CA ILE A 90 5.39 -12.64 -9.70
C ILE A 90 6.33 -13.49 -8.82
N SER A 91 7.12 -12.82 -7.98
CA SER A 91 8.10 -13.47 -7.10
C SER A 91 7.46 -14.35 -6.05
N ARG A 92 6.32 -13.92 -5.46
CA ARG A 92 5.59 -14.73 -4.48
C ARG A 92 4.97 -15.97 -5.09
N ILE A 93 4.37 -15.84 -6.28
CA ILE A 93 3.68 -16.95 -6.95
C ILE A 93 4.69 -18.01 -7.42
N ASN A 94 5.82 -17.58 -7.98
CA ASN A 94 6.86 -18.48 -8.52
C ASN A 94 7.97 -18.84 -7.53
N LYS A 95 7.85 -18.43 -6.25
CA LYS A 95 8.86 -18.68 -5.20
C LYS A 95 10.27 -18.27 -5.62
N ILE A 96 10.36 -17.13 -6.31
CA ILE A 96 11.62 -16.55 -6.79
C ILE A 96 12.42 -16.11 -5.56
N SER A 97 13.68 -16.55 -5.46
CA SER A 97 14.54 -16.26 -4.29
C SER A 97 15.57 -15.17 -4.56
N SER A 98 15.81 -14.82 -5.82
CA SER A 98 16.86 -13.88 -6.21
C SER A 98 16.57 -13.12 -7.50
N LEU A 99 17.35 -12.07 -7.76
CA LEU A 99 17.30 -11.31 -9.01
C LEU A 99 17.62 -12.18 -10.24
N ALA A 100 18.58 -13.11 -10.11
CA ALA A 100 18.93 -14.03 -11.20
C ALA A 100 17.80 -15.00 -11.51
N ASP A 101 17.11 -15.50 -10.47
CA ASP A 101 15.94 -16.36 -10.62
C ASP A 101 14.83 -15.60 -11.34
N PHE A 102 14.60 -14.33 -11.00
CA PHE A 102 13.58 -13.49 -11.63
C PHE A 102 13.81 -13.32 -13.13
N ILE A 103 15.01 -12.92 -13.51
CA ILE A 103 15.35 -12.69 -14.92
C ILE A 103 15.37 -14.05 -15.66
N SER A 104 16.03 -15.06 -15.11
CA SER A 104 16.17 -16.36 -15.81
C SER A 104 14.83 -17.07 -16.03
N LEU A 105 13.92 -17.02 -15.05
CA LEU A 105 12.61 -17.66 -15.14
C LEU A 105 11.79 -17.09 -16.30
N ARG A 106 11.84 -15.77 -16.52
CA ARG A 106 11.20 -15.12 -17.67
C ARG A 106 11.71 -15.64 -19.02
N TYR A 107 13.02 -15.82 -19.16
CA TYR A 107 13.67 -16.21 -20.42
C TYR A 107 13.91 -17.73 -20.49
N GLY A 108 12.87 -18.51 -20.15
CA GLY A 108 12.85 -19.96 -20.31
C GLY A 108 13.45 -20.77 -19.16
N ASN A 109 13.74 -20.13 -18.01
CA ASN A 109 14.35 -20.74 -16.83
C ASN A 109 15.64 -21.51 -17.17
N SER A 110 16.55 -20.84 -17.89
CA SER A 110 17.84 -21.40 -18.33
C SER A 110 18.87 -21.34 -17.22
N ARG A 111 19.52 -22.50 -16.96
CA ARG A 111 20.55 -22.67 -15.92
C ARG A 111 21.78 -21.80 -16.20
N SER A 112 22.21 -21.73 -17.46
CA SER A 112 23.37 -20.92 -17.87
C SER A 112 23.08 -19.43 -17.72
N LEU A 113 21.86 -18.98 -18.04
CA LEU A 113 21.48 -17.58 -17.85
C LEU A 113 21.57 -17.16 -16.38
N SER A 114 20.99 -17.96 -15.49
CA SER A 114 20.98 -17.67 -14.05
C SER A 114 22.40 -17.62 -13.46
N ALA A 115 23.28 -18.53 -13.90
CA ALA A 115 24.69 -18.54 -13.52
C ALA A 115 25.44 -17.30 -14.01
N ILE A 116 25.25 -16.88 -15.27
CA ILE A 116 25.89 -15.67 -15.83
C ILE A 116 25.43 -14.43 -15.08
N ILE A 117 24.13 -14.28 -14.81
CA ILE A 117 23.62 -13.13 -14.04
C ILE A 117 24.21 -13.12 -12.62
N THR A 118 24.32 -14.29 -11.99
CA THR A 118 24.96 -14.43 -10.68
C THR A 118 26.42 -13.99 -10.72
N LEU A 119 27.17 -14.37 -11.76
CA LEU A 119 28.56 -13.97 -11.97
C LEU A 119 28.71 -12.45 -12.20
N VAL A 120 27.79 -11.83 -12.95
CA VAL A 120 27.73 -10.36 -13.11
C VAL A 120 27.50 -9.67 -11.76
N CYS A 121 26.55 -10.18 -10.97
CA CYS A 121 26.29 -9.65 -9.63
C CYS A 121 27.50 -9.79 -8.71
N LEU A 122 28.24 -10.91 -8.79
CA LEU A 122 29.48 -11.10 -8.03
C LEU A 122 30.54 -10.06 -8.44
N PHE A 123 30.81 -9.91 -9.74
CA PHE A 123 31.79 -8.94 -10.23
C PHE A 123 31.42 -7.49 -9.90
N ALA A 124 30.14 -7.13 -9.88
CA ALA A 124 29.71 -5.80 -9.49
C ALA A 124 29.81 -5.58 -7.97
N VAL A 125 29.39 -6.55 -7.16
CA VAL A 125 29.17 -6.34 -5.72
C VAL A 125 30.41 -6.64 -4.87
N ILE A 126 31.31 -7.55 -5.28
CA ILE A 126 32.54 -7.85 -4.50
C ILE A 126 33.44 -6.61 -4.34
N PRO A 127 33.78 -5.85 -5.41
CA PRO A 127 34.52 -4.59 -5.26
C PRO A 127 33.80 -3.60 -4.37
N TYR A 128 32.47 -3.56 -4.46
CA TYR A 128 31.62 -2.67 -3.68
C TYR A 128 31.56 -3.05 -2.20
N ILE A 129 31.66 -4.34 -1.84
CA ILE A 129 31.85 -4.80 -0.45
C ILE A 129 33.25 -4.40 0.03
N GLY A 130 34.28 -4.59 -0.81
CA GLY A 130 35.65 -4.17 -0.50
C GLY A 130 35.74 -2.67 -0.20
N LEU A 131 34.98 -1.86 -0.93
CA LEU A 131 34.82 -0.43 -0.69
C LEU A 131 34.26 -0.11 0.71
N GLN A 132 33.26 -0.87 1.19
CA GLN A 132 32.72 -0.68 2.54
C GLN A 132 33.75 -1.06 3.61
N ILE A 133 34.51 -2.13 3.36
CA ILE A 133 35.58 -2.58 4.26
C ILE A 133 36.69 -1.53 4.35
N LYS A 134 37.06 -0.90 3.21
CA LYS A 134 37.98 0.24 3.18
C LYS A 134 37.50 1.37 4.10
N ALA A 135 36.23 1.77 3.99
CA ALA A 135 35.68 2.83 4.82
C ALA A 135 35.73 2.49 6.32
N ILE A 136 35.37 1.26 6.72
CA ILE A 136 35.50 0.82 8.11
C ILE A 136 36.95 0.90 8.58
N SER A 137 37.89 0.39 7.77
CA SER A 137 39.31 0.33 8.12
C SER A 137 39.92 1.73 8.27
N GLU A 138 39.75 2.60 7.28
CA GLU A 138 40.33 3.95 7.31
C GLU A 138 39.73 4.81 8.42
N THR A 139 38.41 4.74 8.63
CA THR A 139 37.77 5.51 9.71
C THR A 139 38.14 5.00 11.11
N PHE A 140 38.36 3.69 11.26
CA PHE A 140 38.86 3.14 12.53
C PHE A 140 40.26 3.68 12.84
N HIS A 141 41.16 3.70 11.86
CA HIS A 141 42.51 4.27 12.02
C HIS A 141 42.48 5.78 12.29
N LEU A 142 41.59 6.52 11.64
CA LEU A 142 41.43 7.96 11.87
C LEU A 142 40.95 8.29 13.30
N VAL A 143 40.02 7.51 13.86
CA VAL A 143 39.49 7.76 15.22
C VAL A 143 40.46 7.30 16.32
N THR A 144 41.29 6.30 16.02
CA THR A 144 42.28 5.74 16.96
C THR A 144 43.67 6.35 16.80
N GLU A 145 43.89 7.17 15.77
CA GLU A 145 45.19 7.75 15.39
C GLU A 145 46.28 6.68 15.23
N THR A 146 45.88 5.49 14.75
CA THR A 146 46.81 4.38 14.50
C THR A 146 47.26 4.34 13.03
N PRO A 147 48.53 3.98 12.74
CA PRO A 147 48.99 3.90 11.36
C PRO A 147 48.32 2.73 10.63
N VAL A 148 47.99 2.96 9.35
CA VAL A 148 47.46 1.90 8.47
C VAL A 148 48.58 0.92 8.16
N SER A 149 48.47 -0.32 8.66
CA SER A 149 49.44 -1.38 8.35
C SER A 149 49.19 -1.99 6.97
N LYS A 150 50.28 -2.23 6.21
CA LYS A 150 50.23 -3.00 4.97
C LYS A 150 50.04 -4.51 5.22
N ASN A 151 50.49 -5.01 6.37
CA ASN A 151 50.37 -6.43 6.72
C ASN A 151 48.98 -6.75 7.25
N MET A 152 48.30 -7.73 6.64
CA MET A 152 46.94 -8.13 7.02
C MET A 152 46.83 -8.57 8.49
N LEU A 153 47.84 -9.24 9.03
CA LEU A 153 47.80 -9.83 10.37
C LEU A 153 48.04 -8.81 11.50
N THR A 154 48.69 -7.69 11.21
CA THR A 154 49.02 -6.67 12.21
C THR A 154 48.06 -5.48 12.19
N ASP A 155 47.15 -5.43 11.22
CA ASP A 155 46.13 -4.39 11.11
C ASP A 155 44.96 -4.69 12.06
N SER A 156 44.71 -3.77 12.99
CA SER A 156 43.59 -3.83 13.95
C SER A 156 42.23 -3.86 13.24
N ALA A 157 42.10 -3.24 12.07
CA ALA A 157 40.88 -3.26 11.27
C ALA A 157 40.57 -4.65 10.69
N THR A 158 41.57 -5.51 10.48
CA THR A 158 41.36 -6.90 10.00
C THR A 158 40.48 -7.69 10.96
N PHE A 159 40.64 -7.49 12.27
CA PHE A 159 39.83 -8.19 13.27
C PHE A 159 38.36 -7.79 13.23
N VAL A 160 38.07 -6.51 12.95
CA VAL A 160 36.68 -6.04 12.76
C VAL A 160 36.05 -6.72 11.55
N VAL A 161 36.78 -6.84 10.44
CA VAL A 161 36.29 -7.51 9.22
C VAL A 161 36.08 -9.00 9.45
N LEU A 162 37.01 -9.68 10.13
CA LEU A 162 36.90 -11.10 10.44
C LEU A 162 35.73 -11.37 11.40
N LEU A 163 35.53 -10.51 12.40
CA LEU A 163 34.37 -10.54 13.28
C LEU A 163 33.08 -10.42 12.48
N ILE A 164 32.98 -9.42 11.58
CA ILE A 164 31.82 -9.25 10.70
C ILE A 164 31.64 -10.49 9.82
N ALA A 165 32.70 -11.08 9.26
CA ALA A 165 32.60 -12.25 8.39
C ALA A 165 32.06 -13.49 9.14
N VAL A 166 32.64 -13.82 10.30
CA VAL A 166 32.20 -14.93 11.14
C VAL A 166 30.76 -14.72 11.60
N PHE A 167 30.46 -13.50 12.06
CA PHE A 167 29.15 -13.14 12.54
C PHE A 167 28.10 -13.25 11.43
N SER A 168 28.35 -12.62 10.27
CA SER A 168 27.44 -12.63 9.11
C SER A 168 27.18 -14.04 8.62
N SER A 169 28.22 -14.88 8.62
CA SER A 169 28.16 -16.28 8.23
C SER A 169 27.26 -17.10 9.17
N TYR A 170 27.32 -16.85 10.48
CA TYR A 170 26.46 -17.53 11.45
C TYR A 170 25.00 -17.06 11.39
N TYR A 171 24.78 -15.75 11.40
CA TYR A 171 23.42 -15.19 11.48
C TYR A 171 22.69 -15.25 10.13
N GLY A 172 23.41 -15.11 9.02
CA GLY A 172 22.85 -15.11 7.66
C GLY A 172 22.27 -16.45 7.20
N THR A 173 22.55 -17.55 7.89
CA THR A 173 22.12 -18.91 7.50
C THR A 173 21.15 -19.58 8.47
N LYS A 174 20.49 -18.81 9.36
CA LYS A 174 19.53 -19.36 10.33
C LYS A 174 18.35 -20.09 9.68
N TYR A 175 18.01 -19.76 8.44
CA TYR A 175 16.91 -20.35 7.66
C TYR A 175 17.40 -20.99 6.37
N VAL A 176 16.88 -22.18 6.06
CA VAL A 176 17.25 -22.98 4.87
C VAL A 176 16.42 -22.60 3.65
N ASP A 177 15.16 -22.19 3.84
CA ASP A 177 14.36 -21.61 2.77
C ASP A 177 14.81 -20.16 2.52
N ALA A 178 15.24 -19.87 1.29
CA ALA A 178 15.67 -18.54 0.89
C ALA A 178 14.50 -17.60 0.57
N SER A 179 13.29 -18.14 0.36
CA SER A 179 12.07 -17.38 0.11
C SER A 179 11.31 -17.01 1.40
N GLU A 180 11.71 -17.57 2.54
CA GLU A 180 11.14 -17.22 3.85
C GLU A 180 11.60 -15.83 4.33
N LYS A 181 10.64 -15.06 4.87
CA LYS A 181 10.83 -13.65 5.25
C LYS A 181 11.47 -13.51 6.63
N ARG A 182 12.49 -12.67 6.74
CA ARG A 182 13.38 -12.54 7.91
C ARG A 182 13.09 -11.24 8.68
N LEU A 183 12.11 -11.30 9.58
CA LEU A 183 11.68 -10.16 10.41
C LEU A 183 12.85 -9.54 11.21
N GLY A 184 13.72 -10.38 11.79
CA GLY A 184 14.85 -9.90 12.59
C GLY A 184 15.80 -9.03 11.78
N ILE A 185 16.20 -9.49 10.58
CA ILE A 185 17.13 -8.77 9.70
C ILE A 185 16.54 -7.44 9.25
N ILE A 186 15.30 -7.43 8.74
CA ILE A 186 14.64 -6.19 8.30
C ILE A 186 14.50 -5.17 9.42
N SER A 187 14.20 -5.62 10.64
CA SER A 187 14.06 -4.75 11.81
C SER A 187 15.39 -4.12 12.23
N ALA A 188 16.46 -4.90 12.25
CA ALA A 188 17.80 -4.39 12.53
C ALA A 188 18.24 -3.34 11.51
N ILE A 189 18.00 -3.61 10.23
CA ILE A 189 18.31 -2.69 9.13
C ILE A 189 17.54 -1.38 9.25
N ALA A 190 16.25 -1.44 9.59
CA ALA A 190 15.43 -0.25 9.76
C ALA A 190 15.95 0.63 10.90
N LEU A 191 16.35 0.02 12.03
CA LEU A 191 16.98 0.72 13.15
C LEU A 191 18.32 1.33 12.74
N GLU A 192 19.17 0.58 12.04
CA GLU A 192 20.44 1.10 11.51
C GLU A 192 20.22 2.30 10.61
N SER A 193 19.26 2.23 9.70
CA SER A 193 18.97 3.30 8.76
C SER A 193 18.44 4.56 9.44
N PHE A 194 17.66 4.39 10.51
CA PHE A 194 17.26 5.48 11.39
C PHE A 194 18.46 6.11 12.11
N LEU A 195 19.33 5.29 12.71
CA LEU A 195 20.52 5.78 13.41
C LEU A 195 21.49 6.52 12.48
N LYS A 196 21.71 6.03 11.25
CA LYS A 196 22.52 6.72 10.23
C LYS A 196 22.01 8.14 9.97
N LEU A 197 20.69 8.29 9.77
CA LEU A 197 20.07 9.58 9.52
C LEU A 197 20.17 10.48 10.76
N PHE A 198 19.94 9.93 11.95
CA PHE A 198 20.06 10.65 13.21
C PHE A 198 21.49 11.21 13.42
N PHE A 199 22.52 10.40 13.18
CA PHE A 199 23.91 10.83 13.36
C PHE A 199 24.35 11.89 12.34
N ILE A 200 23.93 11.78 11.08
CA ILE A 200 24.28 12.81 10.08
C ILE A 200 23.55 14.14 10.33
N ILE A 201 22.33 14.10 10.89
CA ILE A 201 21.60 15.30 11.32
C ILE A 201 22.35 15.99 12.46
N ILE A 202 22.77 15.23 13.49
CA ILE A 202 23.54 15.78 14.61
C ILE A 202 24.83 16.45 14.12
N LEU A 203 25.58 15.75 13.26
CA LEU A 203 26.81 16.29 12.67
C LEU A 203 26.52 17.55 11.84
N GLY A 204 25.48 17.51 11.01
CA GLY A 204 25.10 18.64 10.17
C GLY A 204 24.71 19.86 10.99
N LEU A 205 23.91 19.71 12.04
CA LEU A 205 23.54 20.79 12.96
C LEU A 205 24.77 21.33 13.72
N PHE A 206 25.68 20.45 14.15
CA PHE A 206 26.94 20.84 14.76
C PHE A 206 27.77 21.70 13.80
N VAL A 207 27.95 21.28 12.54
CA VAL A 207 28.69 22.08 11.56
C VAL A 207 27.99 23.41 11.28
N ILE A 208 26.66 23.40 11.10
CA ILE A 208 25.92 24.61 10.70
C ILE A 208 25.87 25.68 11.80
N TYR A 209 25.73 25.29 13.07
CA TYR A 209 25.44 26.24 14.16
C TYR A 209 26.51 26.34 15.25
N PHE A 210 27.37 25.32 15.39
CA PHE A 210 28.45 25.36 16.39
C PHE A 210 29.79 25.74 15.75
N VAL A 211 30.05 25.23 14.54
CA VAL A 211 31.30 25.52 13.81
C VAL A 211 31.19 26.82 13.00
N PHE A 212 30.00 27.13 12.49
CA PHE A 212 29.70 28.31 11.69
C PHE A 212 28.43 29.01 12.19
N ASP A 213 28.19 30.25 11.73
CA ASP A 213 27.02 31.05 12.11
C ASP A 213 25.84 30.85 11.13
N GLY A 214 25.52 29.59 10.84
CA GLY A 214 24.40 29.20 9.97
C GLY A 214 24.80 28.85 8.54
N PHE A 215 23.81 28.39 7.77
CA PHE A 215 24.02 27.92 6.40
C PHE A 215 24.49 29.04 5.46
N SER A 216 23.99 30.27 5.66
CA SER A 216 24.37 31.44 4.87
C SER A 216 25.83 31.83 5.06
N ASP A 217 26.36 31.69 6.28
CA ASP A 217 27.76 32.01 6.60
C ASP A 217 28.70 31.07 5.84
N ILE A 218 28.46 29.75 5.92
CA ILE A 218 29.21 28.75 5.15
C ILE A 218 29.18 29.07 3.65
N TYR A 219 28.01 29.41 3.11
CA TYR A 219 27.88 29.73 1.68
C TYR A 219 28.67 30.99 1.31
N GLN A 220 28.58 32.06 2.10
CA GLN A 220 29.31 33.30 1.85
C GLN A 220 30.83 33.08 1.91
N GLN A 221 31.33 32.36 2.91
CA GLN A 221 32.75 32.05 3.03
C GLN A 221 33.21 31.14 1.89
N ALA A 222 32.45 30.08 1.57
CA ALA A 222 32.78 29.16 0.49
C ALA A 222 32.75 29.85 -0.89
N SER A 223 31.88 30.84 -1.09
CA SER A 223 31.79 31.59 -2.35
C SER A 223 33.05 32.38 -2.70
N LYS A 224 33.93 32.63 -1.72
CA LYS A 224 35.22 33.30 -1.92
C LYS A 224 36.25 32.41 -2.64
N PHE A 225 36.05 31.09 -2.67
CA PHE A 225 36.93 30.20 -3.44
C PHE A 225 36.73 30.41 -4.94
N SER A 226 37.85 30.53 -5.68
CA SER A 226 37.84 30.78 -7.13
C SER A 226 37.11 29.70 -7.94
N ASP A 227 37.13 28.46 -7.47
CA ASP A 227 36.49 27.31 -8.11
C ASP A 227 35.06 27.04 -7.61
N PHE A 228 34.54 27.82 -6.65
CA PHE A 228 33.21 27.61 -6.07
C PHE A 228 32.11 27.68 -7.13
N LYS A 229 32.11 28.75 -7.94
CA LYS A 229 31.10 28.95 -8.99
C LYS A 229 31.16 27.83 -10.04
N ALA A 230 32.36 27.42 -10.44
CA ALA A 230 32.55 26.36 -11.43
C ALA A 230 32.06 24.99 -10.90
N LYS A 231 32.30 24.66 -9.63
CA LYS A 231 31.86 23.38 -9.04
C LYS A 231 30.36 23.33 -8.75
N ASN A 232 29.75 24.48 -8.46
CA ASN A 232 28.32 24.57 -8.15
C ASN A 232 27.46 24.96 -9.36
N THR A 233 28.00 24.87 -10.58
CA THR A 233 27.25 25.05 -11.83
C THR A 233 27.60 23.94 -12.83
N PHE A 234 26.73 23.72 -13.84
CA PHE A 234 26.90 22.62 -14.80
C PHE A 234 27.97 22.86 -15.88
N ASN A 235 28.70 23.99 -15.85
CA ASN A 235 29.79 24.31 -16.81
C ASN A 235 29.43 24.01 -18.29
N GLY A 236 28.21 24.38 -18.71
CA GLY A 236 27.70 24.18 -20.07
C GLY A 236 26.98 22.85 -20.31
N ILE A 237 26.73 22.54 -21.58
CA ILE A 237 25.93 21.37 -22.02
C ILE A 237 26.63 20.06 -21.64
N GLY A 238 27.96 20.00 -21.78
CA GLY A 238 28.73 18.78 -21.46
C GLY A 238 28.59 18.37 -20.00
N GLY A 239 28.76 19.30 -19.05
CA GLY A 239 28.60 18.97 -17.62
C GLY A 239 27.16 18.58 -17.27
N ALA A 240 26.16 19.23 -17.85
CA ALA A 240 24.76 18.84 -17.69
C ALA A 240 24.47 17.42 -18.21
N LEU A 241 24.99 17.05 -19.39
CA LEU A 241 24.85 15.69 -19.95
C LEU A 241 25.52 14.64 -19.08
N ASN A 242 26.73 14.91 -18.57
CA ASN A 242 27.41 14.00 -17.64
C ASN A 242 26.61 13.79 -16.37
N TRP A 243 26.12 14.88 -15.78
CA TRP A 243 25.33 14.83 -14.56
C TRP A 243 24.02 14.05 -14.76
N MET A 244 23.33 14.28 -15.89
CA MET A 244 22.13 13.52 -16.27
C MET A 244 22.41 12.03 -16.39
N ILE A 245 23.49 11.62 -17.07
CA ILE A 245 23.85 10.21 -17.21
C ILE A 245 24.25 9.60 -15.85
N LEU A 246 24.94 10.33 -14.99
CA LEU A 246 25.23 9.88 -13.62
C LEU A 246 23.95 9.65 -12.81
N CYS A 247 22.95 10.54 -12.93
CA CYS A 247 21.61 10.30 -12.36
C CYS A 247 20.97 9.04 -12.93
N MET A 248 21.07 8.78 -14.24
CA MET A 248 20.55 7.56 -14.86
C MET A 248 21.28 6.30 -14.35
N ILE A 249 22.59 6.36 -14.15
CA ILE A 249 23.39 5.26 -13.59
C ILE A 249 22.87 4.91 -12.19
N SER A 250 22.76 5.89 -11.29
CA SER A 250 22.28 5.66 -9.91
C SER A 250 20.81 5.25 -9.87
N GLY A 251 19.95 5.85 -10.69
CA GLY A 251 18.53 5.48 -10.82
C GLY A 251 18.33 4.06 -11.35
N THR A 252 19.17 3.60 -12.27
CA THR A 252 19.14 2.22 -12.78
C THR A 252 19.71 1.24 -11.75
N ALA A 253 20.79 1.61 -11.07
CA ALA A 253 21.45 0.76 -10.09
C ALA A 253 20.53 0.41 -8.91
N ILE A 254 19.76 1.36 -8.38
CA ILE A 254 18.86 1.08 -7.25
C ILE A 254 17.84 -0.02 -7.57
N CYS A 255 17.37 -0.10 -8.83
CA CYS A 255 16.43 -1.13 -9.27
C CYS A 255 17.07 -2.52 -9.40
N LEU A 256 18.37 -2.59 -9.71
CA LEU A 256 19.05 -3.82 -10.14
C LEU A 256 20.06 -4.35 -9.14
N LEU A 257 20.34 -3.62 -8.06
CA LEU A 257 21.21 -4.12 -7.01
C LEU A 257 20.58 -5.35 -6.34
N PRO A 258 21.29 -6.50 -6.24
CA PRO A 258 20.72 -7.72 -5.68
C PRO A 258 20.19 -7.52 -4.26
N ARG A 259 20.92 -6.76 -3.43
CA ARG A 259 20.49 -6.40 -2.07
C ARG A 259 19.17 -5.63 -2.06
N GLN A 260 18.97 -4.73 -3.02
CA GLN A 260 17.76 -3.91 -3.14
C GLN A 260 16.60 -4.77 -3.62
N PHE A 261 16.85 -5.67 -4.57
CA PHE A 261 15.86 -6.67 -4.95
C PHE A 261 15.44 -7.52 -3.74
N HIS A 262 16.39 -7.99 -2.93
CA HIS A 262 16.09 -8.77 -1.74
C HIS A 262 15.25 -8.00 -0.71
N THR A 263 15.66 -6.79 -0.32
CA THR A 263 14.93 -5.98 0.69
C THR A 263 13.59 -5.46 0.18
N ALA A 264 13.52 -5.00 -1.08
CA ALA A 264 12.31 -4.42 -1.64
C ALA A 264 11.27 -5.48 -2.00
N ILE A 265 11.69 -6.64 -2.52
CA ILE A 265 10.77 -7.62 -3.12
C ILE A 265 10.61 -8.86 -2.26
N ILE A 266 11.71 -9.56 -1.93
CA ILE A 266 11.67 -10.84 -1.23
C ILE A 266 11.16 -10.65 0.20
N GLU A 267 11.66 -9.64 0.89
CA GLU A 267 11.32 -9.37 2.29
C GLU A 267 10.00 -8.60 2.48
N ASN A 268 9.36 -8.16 1.39
CA ASN A 268 8.08 -7.48 1.48
C ASN A 268 6.99 -8.44 2.01
N ARG A 269 6.42 -8.12 3.19
CA ARG A 269 5.34 -8.90 3.81
C ARG A 269 3.97 -8.62 3.22
N GLN A 270 3.66 -7.34 3.02
CA GLN A 270 2.39 -6.87 2.49
C GLN A 270 2.60 -5.87 1.37
N GLU A 271 1.86 -6.07 0.30
CA GLU A 271 1.93 -5.22 -0.88
C GLU A 271 1.55 -3.75 -0.56
N LYS A 272 0.67 -3.55 0.43
CA LYS A 272 0.28 -2.21 0.89
C LYS A 272 1.46 -1.39 1.43
N HIS A 273 2.49 -2.04 2.00
CA HIS A 273 3.66 -1.33 2.55
C HIS A 273 4.44 -0.58 1.46
N ILE A 274 4.35 -1.03 0.20
CA ILE A 274 5.05 -0.40 -0.91
C ILE A 274 4.51 1.03 -1.16
N LYS A 275 3.24 1.32 -0.86
CA LYS A 275 2.66 2.66 -1.03
C LYS A 275 3.32 3.71 -0.12
N THR A 276 3.67 3.36 1.11
CA THR A 276 4.36 4.28 2.03
C THR A 276 5.79 4.55 1.60
N ALA A 277 6.46 3.54 1.03
CA ALA A 277 7.82 3.69 0.51
C ALA A 277 7.94 4.72 -0.63
N ILE A 278 6.85 5.01 -1.36
CA ILE A 278 6.84 5.95 -2.51
C ILE A 278 7.33 7.34 -2.12
N TRP A 279 6.89 7.84 -0.98
CA TRP A 279 7.23 9.20 -0.55
C TRP A 279 8.25 9.21 0.58
N PHE A 280 8.19 8.22 1.48
CA PHE A 280 9.04 8.20 2.68
C PHE A 280 10.51 7.97 2.33
N PHE A 281 10.80 7.09 1.37
CA PHE A 281 12.18 6.80 1.00
C PHE A 281 12.85 7.96 0.23
N PRO A 282 12.19 8.64 -0.73
CA PRO A 282 12.71 9.89 -1.29
C PRO A 282 12.92 11.00 -0.24
N LEU A 283 11.99 11.15 0.71
CA LEU A 283 12.14 12.11 1.81
C LEU A 283 13.39 11.80 2.65
N TYR A 284 13.62 10.53 2.97
CA TYR A 284 14.83 10.07 3.65
C TYR A 284 16.10 10.50 2.90
N LEU A 285 16.16 10.27 1.59
CA LEU A 285 17.31 10.67 0.75
C LEU A 285 17.49 12.19 0.71
N LEU A 286 16.40 12.96 0.64
CA LEU A 286 16.44 14.42 0.60
C LEU A 286 17.01 15.00 1.89
N ILE A 287 16.55 14.53 3.06
CA ILE A 287 17.08 14.96 4.37
C ILE A 287 18.57 14.61 4.44
N PHE A 288 18.96 13.43 3.96
CA PHE A 288 20.35 13.02 3.91
C PHE A 288 21.20 14.00 3.07
N THR A 289 20.70 14.45 1.92
CA THR A 289 21.44 15.39 1.04
C THR A 289 21.64 16.79 1.59
N LEU A 290 20.71 17.26 2.43
CA LEU A 290 20.71 18.63 2.97
C LEU A 290 21.98 18.92 3.78
N PHE A 291 22.44 17.94 4.57
CA PHE A 291 23.58 18.11 5.47
C PHE A 291 24.94 17.83 4.80
N ILE A 292 24.98 17.19 3.63
CA ILE A 292 26.25 16.89 2.94
C ILE A 292 26.97 18.16 2.50
N PHE A 293 26.22 19.10 1.91
CA PHE A 293 26.79 20.35 1.41
C PHE A 293 27.52 21.17 2.50
N PRO A 294 26.90 21.50 3.64
CA PRO A 294 27.56 22.28 4.69
C PRO A 294 28.74 21.53 5.31
N ILE A 295 28.65 20.20 5.47
CA ILE A 295 29.78 19.40 5.98
C ILE A 295 30.96 19.44 4.99
N ALA A 296 30.71 19.30 3.69
CA ALA A 296 31.74 19.27 2.67
C ALA A 296 32.46 20.62 2.51
N TRP A 297 31.70 21.71 2.37
CA TRP A 297 32.28 23.04 2.22
C TRP A 297 32.83 23.59 3.54
N GLY A 298 32.21 23.28 4.67
CA GLY A 298 32.74 23.60 5.99
C GLY A 298 34.09 22.93 6.24
N GLY A 299 34.22 21.64 5.93
CA GLY A 299 35.50 20.93 6.01
C GLY A 299 36.56 21.52 5.08
N ARG A 300 36.16 21.90 3.86
CA ARG A 300 37.08 22.55 2.91
C ARG A 300 37.56 23.92 3.40
N LEU A 301 36.71 24.68 4.08
CA LEU A 301 37.08 25.97 4.68
C LEU A 301 38.11 25.77 5.81
N ILE A 302 37.85 24.82 6.72
CA ILE A 302 38.70 24.55 7.88
C ILE A 302 40.07 23.98 7.47
N PHE A 303 40.07 23.01 6.57
CA PHE A 303 41.28 22.28 6.15
C PHE A 303 41.91 22.86 4.88
N SER A 304 41.59 24.11 4.53
CA SER A 304 42.18 24.78 3.37
C SER A 304 43.71 24.82 3.49
N GLY A 305 44.41 24.33 2.47
CA GLY A 305 45.88 24.27 2.45
C GLY A 305 46.49 23.04 3.15
N GLN A 306 45.69 22.17 3.78
CA GLN A 306 46.16 20.92 4.36
C GLN A 306 45.90 19.73 3.41
N GLN A 307 46.84 18.77 3.35
CA GLN A 307 46.65 17.55 2.57
C GLN A 307 45.86 16.51 3.37
N VAL A 308 44.54 16.69 3.40
CA VAL A 308 43.62 15.77 4.08
C VAL A 308 42.59 15.23 3.10
N ASN A 309 42.23 13.94 3.22
CA ASN A 309 41.21 13.34 2.36
C ASN A 309 39.82 13.94 2.65
N PRO A 310 39.18 14.61 1.69
CA PRO A 310 37.86 15.24 1.86
C PRO A 310 36.73 14.26 2.18
N GLU A 311 36.88 12.97 1.85
CA GLU A 311 35.88 11.93 2.14
C GLU A 311 35.63 11.76 3.66
N PHE A 312 36.59 12.15 4.49
CA PHE A 312 36.52 11.97 5.94
C PHE A 312 36.25 13.26 6.72
N TYR A 313 35.88 14.37 6.06
CA TYR A 313 35.55 15.63 6.75
C TYR A 313 34.49 15.47 7.84
N SER A 314 33.56 14.53 7.68
CA SER A 314 32.57 14.22 8.73
C SER A 314 33.18 13.81 10.07
N ILE A 315 34.34 13.16 10.05
CA ILE A 315 35.08 12.73 11.25
C ILE A 315 36.08 13.82 11.66
N LEU A 316 36.79 14.37 10.68
CA LEU A 316 37.89 15.31 10.91
C LEU A 316 37.40 16.63 11.51
N ILE A 317 36.23 17.14 11.10
CA ILE A 317 35.70 18.39 11.66
C ILE A 317 35.45 18.25 13.17
N PRO A 318 34.66 17.28 13.68
CA PRO A 318 34.54 17.05 15.12
C PRO A 318 35.87 16.84 15.84
N GLN A 319 36.82 16.13 15.23
CA GLN A 319 38.16 15.91 15.80
C GLN A 319 38.96 17.22 15.95
N HIS A 320 38.87 18.11 14.96
CA HIS A 320 39.53 19.41 15.00
C HIS A 320 39.02 20.30 16.15
N PHE A 321 37.75 20.17 16.51
CA PHE A 321 37.15 20.84 17.68
C PHE A 321 37.18 19.98 18.96
N GLU A 322 38.00 18.93 19.00
CA GLU A 322 38.19 18.02 20.14
C GLU A 322 36.89 17.34 20.64
N ASN A 323 35.83 17.30 19.82
CA ASN A 323 34.54 16.73 20.18
C ASN A 323 34.52 15.22 19.94
N THR A 324 34.97 14.48 20.95
CA THR A 324 35.06 13.01 20.90
C THR A 324 33.68 12.34 20.76
N VAL A 325 32.62 12.90 21.36
CA VAL A 325 31.27 12.31 21.31
C VAL A 325 30.73 12.31 19.89
N ILE A 326 30.76 13.45 19.21
CA ILE A 326 30.27 13.56 17.83
C ILE A 326 31.15 12.72 16.89
N THR A 327 32.47 12.71 17.11
CA THR A 327 33.41 11.85 16.36
C THR A 327 32.97 10.38 16.40
N VAL A 328 32.64 9.86 17.59
CA VAL A 328 32.19 8.47 17.77
C VAL A 328 30.81 8.24 17.15
N LEU A 329 29.87 9.18 17.29
CA LEU A 329 28.53 9.06 16.69
C LEU A 329 28.62 8.99 15.15
N VAL A 330 29.45 9.84 14.54
CA VAL A 330 29.66 9.84 13.09
C VAL A 330 30.33 8.54 12.64
N PHE A 331 31.36 8.09 13.38
CA PHE A 331 32.00 6.80 13.13
C PHE A 331 30.99 5.65 13.17
N LEU A 332 30.10 5.62 14.17
CA LEU A 332 29.02 4.63 14.27
C LEU A 332 28.04 4.73 13.09
N GLY A 333 27.74 5.92 12.58
CA GLY A 333 26.93 6.11 11.38
C GLY A 333 27.57 5.49 10.14
N GLY A 334 28.86 5.72 9.92
CA GLY A 334 29.59 5.10 8.82
C GLY A 334 29.76 3.59 8.96
N LEU A 335 30.06 3.11 10.17
CA LEU A 335 30.14 1.69 10.48
C LEU A 335 28.80 1.00 10.24
N SER A 336 27.71 1.58 10.73
CA SER A 336 26.33 1.14 10.46
C SER A 336 26.04 1.09 8.95
N SER A 337 26.43 2.13 8.21
CA SER A 337 26.21 2.21 6.76
C SER A 337 26.97 1.13 5.97
N SER A 338 28.07 0.64 6.53
CA SER A 338 28.90 -0.42 5.95
C SER A 338 28.39 -1.82 6.31
N ILE A 339 28.04 -2.05 7.57
CA ILE A 339 27.73 -3.39 8.10
C ILE A 339 26.47 -3.96 7.46
N SER A 340 25.33 -3.26 7.47
CA SER A 340 24.10 -3.77 6.82
C SER A 340 24.32 -4.01 5.34
N MET A 341 25.12 -3.15 4.69
CA MET A 341 25.52 -3.32 3.30
C MET A 341 26.21 -4.66 3.04
N ILE A 342 27.26 -4.95 3.83
CA ILE A 342 28.08 -6.14 3.72
C ILE A 342 27.24 -7.38 4.02
N ILE A 343 26.48 -7.38 5.11
CA ILE A 343 25.66 -8.51 5.57
C ILE A 343 24.62 -8.88 4.49
N ILE A 344 23.79 -7.93 4.07
CA ILE A 344 22.67 -8.23 3.15
C ILE A 344 23.19 -8.61 1.77
N SER A 345 24.23 -7.93 1.29
CA SER A 345 24.84 -8.26 0.00
C SER A 345 25.45 -9.65 0.02
N ALA A 346 26.18 -10.02 1.07
CA ALA A 346 26.77 -11.34 1.21
C ALA A 346 25.70 -12.44 1.35
N ILE A 347 24.63 -12.21 2.12
CA ILE A 347 23.49 -13.14 2.21
C ILE A 347 22.85 -13.32 0.84
N THR A 348 22.51 -12.23 0.15
CA THR A 348 21.84 -12.30 -1.15
C THR A 348 22.70 -13.01 -2.20
N LEU A 349 23.98 -12.66 -2.27
CA LEU A 349 24.94 -13.32 -3.17
C LEU A 349 25.15 -14.79 -2.82
N SER A 350 25.16 -15.15 -1.53
CA SER A 350 25.30 -16.55 -1.12
C SER A 350 24.11 -17.41 -1.55
N ILE A 351 22.90 -16.85 -1.53
CA ILE A 351 21.69 -17.50 -2.03
C ILE A 351 21.82 -17.71 -3.53
N MET A 352 22.20 -16.66 -4.28
CA MET A 352 22.41 -16.74 -5.73
C MET A 352 23.50 -17.75 -6.09
N LEU A 353 24.66 -17.68 -5.45
CA LEU A 353 25.80 -18.56 -5.69
C LEU A 353 25.45 -20.01 -5.38
N SER A 354 24.73 -20.26 -4.28
CA SER A 354 24.28 -21.60 -3.92
C SER A 354 23.27 -22.15 -4.93
N ASN A 355 22.18 -21.41 -5.18
CA ASN A 355 21.02 -21.86 -5.94
C ASN A 355 21.28 -21.92 -7.46
N ASN A 356 22.18 -21.07 -7.99
CA ASN A 356 22.39 -20.91 -9.44
C ASN A 356 23.75 -21.43 -9.93
N MET A 357 24.69 -21.74 -9.03
CA MET A 357 26.02 -22.22 -9.41
C MET A 357 26.44 -23.48 -8.65
N ILE A 358 26.56 -23.42 -7.31
CA ILE A 358 27.14 -24.52 -6.52
C ILE A 358 26.26 -25.77 -6.56
N ILE A 359 24.96 -25.64 -6.27
CA ILE A 359 24.04 -26.79 -6.24
C ILE A 359 23.84 -27.37 -7.65
N PRO A 360 23.48 -26.58 -8.68
CA PRO A 360 23.23 -27.10 -10.03
C PRO A 360 24.42 -27.81 -10.68
N TYR A 361 25.63 -27.27 -10.55
CA TYR A 361 26.81 -27.77 -11.28
C TYR A 361 27.72 -28.68 -10.44
N GLY A 362 27.64 -28.65 -9.10
CA GLY A 362 28.60 -29.34 -8.24
C GLY A 362 28.03 -30.45 -7.35
N LEU A 363 26.78 -30.34 -6.89
CA LEU A 363 26.30 -31.16 -5.75
C LEU A 363 24.97 -31.86 -5.99
N LEU A 364 24.36 -31.70 -7.16
CA LEU A 364 23.02 -32.22 -7.45
C LEU A 364 22.93 -33.75 -7.33
N GLY A 365 23.99 -34.47 -7.72
CA GLY A 365 24.07 -35.92 -7.54
C GLY A 365 24.07 -36.36 -6.07
N LYS A 366 24.76 -35.61 -5.20
CA LYS A 366 24.86 -35.90 -3.76
C LYS A 366 23.54 -35.61 -3.02
N PHE A 367 22.86 -34.54 -3.40
CA PHE A 367 21.53 -34.20 -2.86
C PHE A 367 20.44 -35.19 -3.28
N LYS A 368 20.61 -35.92 -4.38
CA LYS A 368 19.68 -36.98 -4.77
C LYS A 368 19.72 -38.18 -3.82
N SER A 369 20.86 -38.46 -3.18
CA SER A 369 21.06 -39.67 -2.34
C SER A 369 20.92 -39.44 -0.83
N GLU A 370 20.93 -38.20 -0.37
CA GLU A 370 20.95 -37.87 1.07
C GLU A 370 19.54 -37.60 1.65
N ASP A 371 19.38 -37.89 2.94
CA ASP A 371 18.15 -37.62 3.72
C ASP A 371 17.96 -36.12 4.05
N GLU A 372 16.74 -35.74 4.49
CA GLU A 372 16.34 -34.35 4.78
C GLU A 372 17.32 -33.60 5.70
N ALA A 373 17.72 -34.23 6.81
CA ALA A 373 18.61 -33.60 7.78
C ALA A 373 19.98 -33.26 7.16
N ASN A 374 20.52 -34.15 6.31
CA ASN A 374 21.79 -33.96 5.64
C ASN A 374 21.69 -32.93 4.52
N ASN A 375 20.65 -32.97 3.70
CA ASN A 375 20.39 -31.98 2.65
C ASN A 375 20.27 -30.56 3.24
N THR A 376 19.48 -30.43 4.30
CA THR A 376 19.28 -29.16 5.02
C THR A 376 20.60 -28.65 5.62
N ARG A 377 21.39 -29.53 6.26
CA ARG A 377 22.70 -29.19 6.82
C ARG A 377 23.71 -28.78 5.76
N ASN A 378 23.75 -29.48 4.63
CA ASN A 378 24.66 -29.20 3.53
C ASN A 378 24.34 -27.88 2.83
N ILE A 379 23.06 -27.59 2.53
CA ILE A 379 22.63 -26.28 2.00
C ILE A 379 23.06 -25.15 2.94
N THR A 380 22.86 -25.33 4.24
CA THR A 380 23.22 -24.33 5.26
C THR A 380 24.73 -24.10 5.31
N ARG A 381 25.54 -25.18 5.31
CA ARG A 381 27.01 -25.09 5.25
C ARG A 381 27.49 -24.38 4.00
N ILE A 382 26.94 -24.72 2.82
CA ILE A 382 27.31 -24.07 1.55
C ILE A 382 27.09 -22.56 1.65
N ARG A 383 25.92 -22.12 2.12
CA ARG A 383 25.64 -20.69 2.30
C ARG A 383 26.57 -20.06 3.34
N LYS A 384 26.86 -20.76 4.45
CA LYS A 384 27.73 -20.28 5.52
C LYS A 384 29.14 -20.01 5.02
N PHE A 385 29.73 -20.97 4.31
CA PHE A 385 31.05 -20.84 3.69
C PHE A 385 31.04 -19.83 2.55
N SER A 386 29.95 -19.73 1.78
CA SER A 386 29.81 -18.73 0.71
C SER A 386 29.82 -17.32 1.28
N ILE A 387 29.05 -17.02 2.34
CA ILE A 387 29.05 -15.69 2.98
C ILE A 387 30.45 -15.34 3.47
N PHE A 388 31.10 -16.27 4.19
CA PHE A 388 32.45 -16.05 4.71
C PHE A 388 33.45 -15.82 3.57
N GLY A 389 33.48 -16.71 2.57
CA GLY A 389 34.38 -16.61 1.42
C GLY A 389 34.19 -15.35 0.60
N LEU A 390 32.95 -14.88 0.40
CA LEU A 390 32.66 -13.63 -0.31
C LEU A 390 33.22 -12.40 0.44
N ILE A 391 33.07 -12.34 1.76
CA ILE A 391 33.59 -11.22 2.57
C ILE A 391 35.12 -11.25 2.59
N ILE A 392 35.74 -12.42 2.74
CA ILE A 392 37.21 -12.56 2.70
C ILE A 392 37.76 -12.19 1.32
N MET A 393 37.10 -12.61 0.23
CA MET A 393 37.50 -12.22 -1.12
C MET A 393 37.37 -10.71 -1.33
N ALA A 394 36.32 -10.08 -0.81
CA ALA A 394 36.17 -8.63 -0.85
C ALA A 394 37.24 -7.91 -0.02
N PHE A 395 37.65 -8.48 1.13
CA PHE A 395 38.75 -7.95 1.95
C PHE A 395 40.10 -8.04 1.22
N ALA A 396 40.38 -9.18 0.58
CA ALA A 396 41.56 -9.34 -0.27
C ALA A 396 41.52 -8.32 -1.43
N PHE A 397 40.37 -8.16 -2.06
CA PHE A 397 40.18 -7.18 -3.13
C PHE A 397 40.46 -5.75 -2.66
N TYR A 398 40.00 -5.37 -1.46
CA TYR A 398 40.34 -4.10 -0.83
C TYR A 398 41.85 -3.91 -0.68
N LYS A 399 42.55 -4.86 -0.06
CA LYS A 399 43.97 -4.75 0.27
C LYS A 399 44.87 -4.73 -0.97
N TYR A 400 44.53 -5.46 -2.03
CA TYR A 400 45.37 -5.56 -3.22
C TYR A 400 45.00 -4.56 -4.33
N PHE A 401 43.72 -4.20 -4.48
CA PHE A 401 43.24 -3.45 -5.66
C PHE A 401 42.63 -2.08 -5.36
N ILE A 402 42.07 -1.83 -4.16
CA ILE A 402 41.31 -0.59 -3.87
C ILE A 402 42.11 0.42 -3.03
N LEU A 403 43.19 0.01 -2.37
CA LEU A 403 43.89 0.79 -1.34
C LEU A 403 44.19 2.24 -1.77
N LYS A 404 44.59 2.47 -3.03
CA LYS A 404 44.95 3.80 -3.57
C LYS A 404 43.84 4.56 -4.31
N THR A 405 42.68 3.96 -4.53
CA THR A 405 41.57 4.58 -5.29
C THR A 405 40.54 5.24 -4.37
N SER A 406 39.93 6.35 -4.81
CA SER A 406 38.84 7.04 -4.10
C SER A 406 37.58 6.18 -4.01
N LEU A 407 36.70 6.49 -3.04
CA LEU A 407 35.50 5.69 -2.79
C LEU A 407 34.50 5.76 -3.96
N ASP A 408 34.40 6.92 -4.61
CA ASP A 408 33.42 7.22 -5.65
C ASP A 408 33.62 6.41 -6.94
N SER A 409 34.88 6.30 -7.39
CA SER A 409 35.24 5.70 -8.66
C SER A 409 34.89 4.21 -8.69
N VAL A 410 35.19 3.50 -7.60
CA VAL A 410 34.85 2.07 -7.47
C VAL A 410 33.33 1.88 -7.39
N GLY A 411 32.63 2.75 -6.65
CA GLY A 411 31.17 2.72 -6.52
C GLY A 411 30.45 2.85 -7.85
N LEU A 412 30.84 3.83 -8.67
CA LEU A 412 30.26 4.06 -9.99
C LEU A 412 30.56 2.93 -10.98
N ILE A 413 31.77 2.37 -10.99
CA ILE A 413 32.11 1.23 -11.86
C ILE A 413 31.21 0.04 -11.54
N SER A 414 31.01 -0.29 -10.26
CA SER A 414 30.08 -1.34 -9.83
C SER A 414 28.64 -1.07 -10.30
N PHE A 415 28.20 0.19 -10.30
CA PHE A 415 26.86 0.57 -10.78
C PHE A 415 26.72 0.43 -12.31
N VAL A 416 27.76 0.76 -13.09
CA VAL A 416 27.74 0.55 -14.54
C VAL A 416 27.70 -0.94 -14.91
N VAL A 417 28.42 -1.78 -14.18
CA VAL A 417 28.41 -3.24 -14.40
C VAL A 417 27.04 -3.83 -14.06
N ILE A 418 26.43 -3.47 -12.92
CA ILE A 418 25.11 -4.00 -12.56
C ILE A 418 24.00 -3.49 -13.51
N ALA A 419 24.15 -2.28 -14.05
CA ALA A 419 23.19 -1.71 -14.99
C ALA A 419 23.10 -2.48 -16.32
N GLN A 420 24.08 -3.34 -16.64
CA GLN A 420 23.99 -4.22 -17.81
C GLN A 420 22.84 -5.24 -17.71
N LEU A 421 22.29 -5.46 -16.51
CA LEU A 421 21.10 -6.28 -16.33
C LEU A 421 19.80 -5.54 -16.69
N ALA A 422 19.83 -4.21 -16.90
CA ALA A 422 18.63 -3.40 -17.11
C ALA A 422 17.78 -3.84 -18.30
N PRO A 423 18.33 -4.10 -19.51
CA PRO A 423 17.51 -4.48 -20.66
C PRO A 423 16.78 -5.80 -20.42
N ALA A 424 17.46 -6.76 -19.80
CA ALA A 424 16.88 -8.06 -19.45
C ALA A 424 15.80 -7.93 -18.35
N TYR A 425 16.06 -7.14 -17.31
CA TYR A 425 15.14 -6.94 -16.19
C TYR A 425 13.87 -6.19 -16.58
N PHE A 426 13.99 -5.04 -17.25
CA PHE A 426 12.81 -4.28 -17.69
C PHE A 426 12.11 -4.96 -18.86
N GLY A 427 12.87 -5.58 -19.78
CA GLY A 427 12.32 -6.41 -20.85
C GLY A 427 11.49 -7.58 -20.32
N ALA A 428 11.84 -8.12 -19.15
CA ALA A 428 11.08 -9.21 -18.55
C ALA A 428 9.66 -8.83 -18.18
N ILE A 429 9.46 -7.56 -17.80
CA ILE A 429 8.20 -7.03 -17.25
C ILE A 429 7.31 -6.50 -18.37
N PHE A 430 7.89 -5.82 -19.35
CA PHE A 430 7.13 -5.07 -20.35
C PHE A 430 7.11 -5.71 -21.74
N TRP A 431 8.03 -6.63 -22.05
CA TRP A 431 8.21 -7.09 -23.41
C TRP A 431 7.94 -8.58 -23.58
N ARG A 432 6.88 -8.92 -24.33
CA ARG A 432 6.49 -10.31 -24.59
C ARG A 432 7.49 -11.08 -25.47
N ARG A 433 8.12 -10.42 -26.45
CA ARG A 433 9.00 -11.06 -27.45
C ARG A 433 10.45 -11.22 -27.01
N GLY A 434 10.83 -10.76 -25.82
CA GLY A 434 12.21 -10.92 -25.33
C GLY A 434 12.66 -12.38 -25.30
N SER A 435 13.85 -12.67 -25.85
CA SER A 435 14.40 -14.02 -26.01
C SER A 435 15.63 -14.26 -25.14
N TYR A 436 15.90 -15.52 -24.75
CA TYR A 436 17.10 -15.89 -24.01
C TYR A 436 18.39 -15.52 -24.75
N LYS A 437 18.46 -15.82 -26.05
CA LYS A 437 19.65 -15.55 -26.87
C LYS A 437 19.93 -14.06 -27.00
N GLY A 438 18.89 -13.23 -27.14
CA GLY A 438 19.03 -11.78 -27.15
C GLY A 438 19.60 -11.25 -25.83
N VAL A 439 19.10 -11.75 -24.70
CA VAL A 439 19.63 -11.35 -23.38
C VAL A 439 21.09 -11.75 -23.23
N LEU A 440 21.44 -12.99 -23.58
CA LEU A 440 22.79 -13.51 -23.43
C LEU A 440 23.81 -12.70 -24.24
N THR A 441 23.51 -12.47 -25.52
CA THR A 441 24.40 -11.75 -26.44
C THR A 441 24.53 -10.28 -26.08
N GLY A 442 23.42 -9.60 -25.77
CA GLY A 442 23.42 -8.21 -25.30
C GLY A 442 24.22 -8.04 -24.01
N LEU A 443 23.98 -8.91 -23.02
CA LEU A 443 24.66 -8.87 -21.73
C LEU A 443 26.17 -9.09 -21.88
N ILE A 444 26.60 -10.10 -22.64
CA ILE A 444 28.04 -10.37 -22.85
C ILE A 444 28.70 -9.19 -23.56
N ALA A 445 28.08 -8.64 -24.62
CA ALA A 445 28.63 -7.50 -25.34
C ALA A 445 28.77 -6.25 -24.45
N GLY A 446 27.73 -5.93 -23.66
CA GLY A 446 27.77 -4.82 -22.71
C GLY A 446 28.85 -4.99 -21.64
N LEU A 447 29.01 -6.20 -21.09
CA LEU A 447 30.06 -6.51 -20.11
C LEU A 447 31.46 -6.41 -20.68
N LEU A 448 31.69 -6.85 -21.93
CA LEU A 448 32.99 -6.71 -22.59
C LEU A 448 33.35 -5.22 -22.74
N ILE A 449 32.40 -4.37 -23.15
CA ILE A 449 32.61 -2.92 -23.25
C ILE A 449 32.97 -2.34 -21.88
N CYS A 450 32.26 -2.72 -20.81
CA CYS A 450 32.58 -2.29 -19.44
C CYS A 450 33.97 -2.77 -18.98
N TYR A 451 34.33 -4.02 -19.31
CA TYR A 451 35.59 -4.62 -18.89
C TYR A 451 36.80 -3.92 -19.53
N PHE A 452 36.76 -3.69 -20.84
CA PHE A 452 37.82 -2.99 -21.56
C PHE A 452 37.80 -1.47 -21.32
N GLY A 453 36.62 -0.87 -21.13
CA GLY A 453 36.46 0.58 -20.98
C GLY A 453 36.68 1.13 -19.57
N LEU A 454 36.39 0.34 -18.52
CA LEU A 454 36.48 0.79 -17.12
C LEU A 454 37.43 -0.07 -16.29
N ILE A 455 37.25 -1.39 -16.29
CA ILE A 455 37.94 -2.28 -15.35
C ILE A 455 39.44 -2.36 -15.66
N ILE A 456 39.82 -2.69 -16.90
CA ILE A 456 41.24 -2.78 -17.29
C ILE A 456 41.96 -1.44 -17.04
N PRO A 457 41.47 -0.29 -17.54
CA PRO A 457 42.11 0.99 -17.29
C PRO A 457 42.31 1.28 -15.79
N GLN A 458 41.29 1.08 -14.97
CA GLN A 458 41.37 1.42 -13.55
C GLN A 458 42.49 0.67 -12.81
N TYR A 459 42.65 -0.62 -13.08
CA TYR A 459 43.60 -1.47 -12.36
C TYR A 459 45.00 -1.49 -12.99
N TYR A 460 45.11 -1.50 -14.32
CA TYR A 460 46.42 -1.58 -14.98
C TYR A 460 47.18 -0.25 -15.01
N PHE A 461 46.50 0.89 -15.23
CA PHE A 461 47.18 2.21 -15.22
C PHE A 461 47.75 2.57 -13.83
N SER A 462 47.22 1.98 -12.74
CA SER A 462 47.73 2.18 -11.39
C SER A 462 48.99 1.36 -11.06
N TYR A 463 49.30 0.29 -11.81
CA TYR A 463 50.35 -0.68 -11.44
C TYR A 463 51.53 -0.78 -12.42
N ASN A 464 51.32 -0.55 -13.72
CA ASN A 464 52.39 -0.59 -14.74
C ASN A 464 52.29 0.63 -15.67
N GLN A 465 53.30 1.50 -15.65
CA GLN A 465 53.39 2.66 -16.55
C GLN A 465 53.73 2.28 -18.00
N GLU A 466 54.30 1.09 -18.25
CA GLU A 466 54.57 0.58 -19.61
C GLU A 466 53.43 -0.31 -20.13
N PHE A 467 52.41 0.29 -20.71
CA PHE A 467 51.35 -0.43 -21.43
C PHE A 467 51.89 -0.92 -22.79
N LYS A 468 52.48 -2.13 -22.87
CA LYS A 468 53.01 -2.69 -24.13
C LYS A 468 51.93 -3.32 -25.02
N GLY A 469 51.83 -2.84 -26.26
CA GLY A 469 51.35 -3.56 -27.45
C GLY A 469 49.83 -3.73 -27.60
N VAL A 470 49.35 -4.97 -27.45
CA VAL A 470 48.01 -5.41 -27.91
C VAL A 470 46.86 -4.78 -27.13
N LEU A 471 47.00 -4.67 -25.81
CA LEU A 471 45.98 -4.09 -24.95
C LEU A 471 45.87 -2.57 -25.14
N ARG A 472 46.97 -1.88 -25.51
CA ARG A 472 46.95 -0.45 -25.85
C ARG A 472 46.23 -0.21 -27.18
N GLY A 473 46.49 -1.05 -28.19
CA GLY A 473 45.78 -0.99 -29.47
C GLY A 473 44.28 -1.27 -29.34
N MET A 474 43.87 -2.23 -28.50
CA MET A 474 42.46 -2.45 -28.18
C MET A 474 41.85 -1.26 -27.42
N TYR A 475 42.58 -0.68 -26.47
CA TYR A 475 42.16 0.53 -25.76
C TYR A 475 41.99 1.74 -26.69
N GLU A 476 42.91 1.94 -27.64
CA GLU A 476 42.81 2.97 -28.68
C GLU A 476 41.68 2.68 -29.68
N THR A 477 41.34 1.42 -29.96
CA THR A 477 40.18 1.07 -30.79
C THR A 477 38.86 1.51 -30.14
N PHE A 478 38.76 1.47 -28.80
CA PHE A 478 37.60 2.02 -28.09
C PHE A 478 37.54 3.56 -28.09
N SER A 479 38.61 4.25 -28.51
CA SER A 479 38.58 5.71 -28.74
C SER A 479 37.70 6.12 -29.93
N PHE A 480 37.38 5.19 -30.85
CA PHE A 480 36.43 5.42 -31.94
C PHE A 480 35.03 5.81 -31.43
N PHE A 481 34.66 5.36 -30.22
CA PHE A 481 33.39 5.68 -29.57
C PHE A 481 33.45 6.92 -28.66
N ASN A 482 34.47 7.77 -28.81
CA ASN A 482 34.65 8.95 -27.96
C ASN A 482 33.60 10.03 -28.27
N ILE A 483 32.80 10.39 -27.27
CA ILE A 483 31.82 11.47 -27.38
C ILE A 483 32.44 12.70 -26.69
N PRO A 484 32.77 13.78 -27.42
CA PRO A 484 33.58 14.90 -26.91
C PRO A 484 33.08 15.53 -25.60
N TYR A 485 31.77 15.44 -25.34
CA TYR A 485 31.11 16.06 -24.20
C TYR A 485 30.91 15.11 -22.99
N LEU A 486 31.25 13.82 -23.10
CA LEU A 486 31.05 12.84 -22.04
C LEU A 486 32.38 12.43 -21.39
N GLY A 487 32.39 12.40 -20.06
CA GLY A 487 33.44 11.78 -19.28
C GLY A 487 33.43 10.26 -19.42
N ARG A 488 34.52 9.62 -18.99
CA ARG A 488 34.74 8.18 -19.18
C ARG A 488 33.59 7.30 -18.65
N ILE A 489 33.16 7.50 -17.41
CA ILE A 489 32.11 6.66 -16.79
C ILE A 489 30.77 6.82 -17.53
N PRO A 490 30.24 8.05 -17.73
CA PRO A 490 29.04 8.28 -18.53
C PRO A 490 29.11 7.71 -19.96
N GLN A 491 30.24 7.87 -20.64
CA GLN A 491 30.43 7.39 -22.00
C GLN A 491 30.38 5.85 -22.08
N ILE A 492 31.11 5.16 -21.20
CA ILE A 492 31.11 3.69 -21.21
C ILE A 492 29.74 3.15 -20.83
N PHE A 493 29.05 3.78 -19.86
CA PHE A 493 27.67 3.43 -19.54
C PHE A 493 26.74 3.58 -20.76
N PHE A 494 26.82 4.70 -21.47
CA PHE A 494 26.00 4.96 -22.65
C PHE A 494 26.20 3.88 -23.72
N TRP A 495 27.44 3.63 -24.14
CA TRP A 495 27.73 2.67 -25.21
C TRP A 495 27.46 1.22 -24.81
N SER A 496 27.86 0.82 -23.59
CA SER A 496 27.61 -0.55 -23.12
C SER A 496 26.12 -0.85 -23.07
N LEU A 497 25.31 0.07 -22.53
CA LEU A 497 23.87 -0.12 -22.43
C LEU A 497 23.18 -0.03 -23.79
N LEU A 498 23.62 0.86 -24.68
CA LEU A 498 23.09 1.00 -26.04
C LEU A 498 23.33 -0.26 -26.87
N VAL A 499 24.56 -0.80 -26.86
CA VAL A 499 24.91 -2.04 -27.57
C VAL A 499 24.16 -3.23 -26.96
N ASN A 500 24.12 -3.34 -25.64
CA ASN A 500 23.39 -4.40 -24.94
C ASN A 500 21.89 -4.38 -25.30
N THR A 501 21.25 -3.22 -25.20
CA THR A 501 19.83 -3.05 -25.54
C THR A 501 19.57 -3.30 -27.03
N GLY A 502 20.43 -2.79 -27.92
CA GLY A 502 20.31 -2.96 -29.36
C GLY A 502 20.42 -4.43 -29.80
N LEU A 503 21.40 -5.16 -29.27
CA LEU A 503 21.54 -6.60 -29.54
C LEU A 503 20.41 -7.41 -28.94
N PHE A 504 20.00 -7.10 -27.70
CA PHE A 504 18.85 -7.72 -27.07
C PHE A 504 17.59 -7.52 -27.90
N ALA A 505 17.35 -6.30 -28.40
CA ALA A 505 16.20 -5.96 -29.22
C ALA A 505 16.25 -6.67 -30.59
N GLY A 506 17.35 -6.51 -31.32
CA GLY A 506 17.51 -7.04 -32.68
C GLY A 506 17.39 -8.56 -32.74
N ILE A 507 18.05 -9.28 -31.83
CA ILE A 507 18.02 -10.74 -31.81
C ILE A 507 16.65 -11.27 -31.34
N SER A 508 16.03 -10.62 -30.35
CA SER A 508 14.72 -11.06 -29.84
C SER A 508 13.59 -10.84 -30.83
N VAL A 509 13.69 -9.84 -31.72
CA VAL A 509 12.73 -9.67 -32.82
C VAL A 509 12.99 -10.67 -33.96
N SER A 510 14.26 -10.98 -34.22
CA SER A 510 14.66 -11.81 -35.38
C SER A 510 14.47 -13.31 -35.16
N MET A 511 14.50 -13.79 -33.91
CA MET A 511 14.38 -15.23 -33.60
C MET A 511 13.02 -15.58 -32.98
N LYS A 512 12.42 -16.71 -33.39
CA LYS A 512 11.25 -17.27 -32.70
C LYS A 512 11.68 -17.84 -31.35
N GLY A 513 11.20 -17.24 -30.26
CA GLY A 513 11.43 -17.72 -28.90
C GLY A 513 10.86 -19.12 -28.63
N ASN A 514 11.46 -19.84 -27.70
CA ASN A 514 11.03 -21.18 -27.29
C ASN A 514 9.60 -21.13 -26.68
N TYR A 515 8.82 -22.20 -26.79
CA TYR A 515 7.47 -22.31 -26.19
C TYR A 515 7.46 -21.91 -24.71
N ARG A 516 8.48 -22.32 -23.94
CA ARG A 516 8.62 -21.97 -22.52
C ARG A 516 8.80 -20.46 -22.30
N GLU A 517 9.58 -19.80 -23.16
CA GLU A 517 9.80 -18.34 -23.08
C GLU A 517 8.50 -17.57 -23.35
N ARG A 518 7.66 -18.07 -24.26
CA ARG A 518 6.35 -17.49 -24.56
C ARG A 518 5.36 -17.66 -23.41
N ASN A 519 5.30 -18.83 -22.79
CA ASN A 519 4.40 -19.06 -21.66
C ASN A 519 4.76 -18.15 -20.47
N PHE A 520 6.04 -18.07 -20.09
CA PHE A 520 6.47 -17.13 -19.05
C PHE A 520 6.32 -15.66 -19.47
N ALA A 521 6.31 -15.34 -20.76
CA ALA A 521 6.03 -14.00 -21.26
C ALA A 521 4.63 -13.52 -20.94
N GLU A 522 3.64 -14.36 -21.25
CA GLU A 522 2.25 -14.08 -20.95
C GLU A 522 2.02 -13.95 -19.45
N LEU A 523 2.59 -14.88 -18.67
CA LEU A 523 2.48 -14.88 -17.22
C LEU A 523 3.05 -13.61 -16.57
N TYR A 524 4.19 -13.11 -17.06
CA TYR A 524 4.81 -11.89 -16.53
C TYR A 524 4.05 -10.63 -16.92
N VAL A 525 3.63 -10.53 -18.19
CA VAL A 525 3.02 -9.30 -18.73
C VAL A 525 1.56 -9.14 -18.25
N ASP A 526 0.80 -10.23 -18.17
CA ASP A 526 -0.61 -10.23 -17.76
C ASP A 526 -0.83 -10.86 -16.38
N ILE A 527 0.13 -10.70 -15.46
CA ILE A 527 0.05 -11.30 -14.10
C ILE A 527 -1.28 -11.04 -13.40
N ASP A 528 -1.88 -9.85 -13.58
CA ASP A 528 -3.15 -9.47 -12.96
C ASP A 528 -4.35 -10.29 -13.46
N LYS A 529 -4.32 -10.77 -14.70
CA LYS A 529 -5.32 -11.69 -15.26
C LYS A 529 -5.03 -13.14 -14.87
N TYR A 530 -3.75 -13.50 -14.80
CA TYR A 530 -3.32 -14.88 -14.51
C TYR A 530 -3.35 -15.25 -13.02
N ILE A 531 -3.48 -14.30 -12.08
CA ILE A 531 -3.59 -14.61 -10.64
C ILE A 531 -4.79 -15.54 -10.35
N GLN A 532 -5.86 -15.46 -11.13
CA GLN A 532 -7.05 -16.31 -10.94
C GLN A 532 -6.95 -17.68 -11.64
N ASN A 533 -6.11 -17.82 -12.69
CA ASN A 533 -6.09 -18.99 -13.58
C ASN A 533 -4.72 -19.75 -13.61
N HIS A 534 -3.84 -19.50 -12.63
CA HIS A 534 -2.44 -19.94 -12.64
C HIS A 534 -2.23 -21.47 -12.74
N GLU A 535 -3.23 -22.25 -12.38
CA GLU A 535 -3.08 -23.69 -12.15
C GLU A 535 -3.34 -24.48 -13.44
N ASN A 536 -4.09 -23.93 -14.40
CA ASN A 536 -4.49 -24.63 -15.63
C ASN A 536 -3.67 -24.23 -16.88
N ALA A 537 -2.75 -23.25 -16.77
CA ALA A 537 -1.98 -22.72 -17.90
C ALA A 537 -0.65 -23.46 -18.17
N PHE A 538 -0.28 -24.42 -17.33
CA PHE A 538 0.99 -25.13 -17.46
C PHE A 538 0.80 -26.43 -18.28
N ILE A 539 1.09 -26.35 -19.58
CA ILE A 539 1.10 -27.52 -20.47
C ILE A 539 2.39 -28.31 -20.23
N TRP A 540 2.32 -29.36 -19.42
CA TRP A 540 3.43 -30.29 -19.14
C TRP A 540 3.41 -31.50 -20.09
N ARG A 541 4.58 -32.07 -20.40
CA ARG A 541 4.81 -32.97 -21.55
C ARG A 541 5.33 -34.38 -21.18
N GLY A 542 5.08 -34.87 -19.96
CA GLY A 542 5.53 -36.21 -19.56
C GLY A 542 4.73 -36.81 -18.40
N THR A 543 4.78 -38.14 -18.27
CA THR A 543 4.18 -38.87 -17.14
C THR A 543 5.18 -38.93 -15.99
N ALA A 544 4.71 -38.65 -14.76
CA ALA A 544 5.50 -38.74 -13.55
C ALA A 544 4.66 -39.39 -12.45
N TYR A 545 5.26 -40.21 -11.59
CA TYR A 545 4.54 -40.81 -10.47
C TYR A 545 4.53 -39.89 -9.25
N VAL A 546 3.38 -39.84 -8.56
CA VAL A 546 3.22 -39.05 -7.32
C VAL A 546 4.20 -39.52 -6.24
N SER A 547 4.45 -40.84 -6.17
CA SER A 547 5.40 -41.46 -5.24
C SER A 547 6.84 -40.96 -5.43
N ASP A 548 7.30 -40.83 -6.67
CA ASP A 548 8.66 -40.35 -6.98
C ASP A 548 8.84 -38.89 -6.57
N ILE A 549 7.86 -38.05 -6.88
CA ILE A 549 7.87 -36.64 -6.49
C ILE A 549 7.76 -36.50 -4.97
N LYS A 550 6.89 -37.29 -4.31
CA LYS A 550 6.77 -37.34 -2.85
C LYS A 550 8.11 -37.71 -2.20
N ASN A 551 8.82 -38.71 -2.72
CA ASN A 551 10.14 -39.10 -2.21
C ASN A 551 11.15 -37.95 -2.31
N ILE A 552 11.14 -37.19 -3.41
CA ILE A 552 11.98 -35.99 -3.53
C ILE A 552 11.56 -34.97 -2.45
N LEU A 553 10.27 -34.65 -2.34
CA LEU A 553 9.77 -33.70 -1.35
C LEU A 553 10.17 -34.11 0.08
N GLU A 554 10.02 -35.39 0.46
CA GLU A 554 10.41 -35.90 1.77
C GLU A 554 11.91 -35.73 2.04
N ARG A 555 12.76 -35.93 1.02
CA ARG A 555 14.22 -35.71 1.12
C ARG A 555 14.62 -34.25 1.32
N PHE A 556 13.77 -33.27 1.02
CA PHE A 556 14.11 -31.84 1.17
C PHE A 556 13.29 -31.10 2.22
N LEU A 557 12.05 -31.53 2.47
CA LEU A 557 11.09 -30.90 3.37
C LEU A 557 10.85 -31.71 4.64
N GLY A 558 11.08 -33.02 4.59
CA GLY A 558 10.73 -33.97 5.65
C GLY A 558 9.34 -34.56 5.49
N LYS A 559 9.10 -35.72 6.12
CA LYS A 559 7.82 -36.44 6.05
C LYS A 559 6.64 -35.58 6.47
N ASN A 560 6.68 -35.01 7.68
CA ASN A 560 5.56 -34.23 8.23
C ASN A 560 5.20 -33.01 7.38
N LYS A 561 6.20 -32.25 6.90
CA LYS A 561 5.94 -31.07 6.06
C LYS A 561 5.47 -31.45 4.67
N THR A 562 5.98 -32.56 4.12
CA THR A 562 5.53 -33.09 2.84
C THR A 562 4.08 -33.52 2.93
N GLU A 563 3.70 -34.34 3.92
CA GLU A 563 2.32 -34.75 4.14
C GLU A 563 1.38 -33.56 4.36
N GLN A 564 1.81 -32.56 5.14
CA GLN A 564 1.02 -31.34 5.32
C GLN A 564 0.83 -30.58 3.99
N ALA A 565 1.88 -30.44 3.18
CA ALA A 565 1.81 -29.79 1.89
C ALA A 565 0.92 -30.56 0.90
N LEU A 566 1.03 -31.89 0.87
CA LEU A 566 0.18 -32.78 0.06
C LEU A 566 -1.28 -32.68 0.50
N ARG A 567 -1.56 -32.66 1.80
CA ARG A 567 -2.92 -32.47 2.32
C ARG A 567 -3.51 -31.14 1.89
N ILE A 568 -2.73 -30.06 1.97
CA ILE A 568 -3.16 -28.73 1.50
C ILE A 568 -3.44 -28.76 -0.01
N PHE A 569 -2.60 -29.43 -0.79
CA PHE A 569 -2.79 -29.59 -2.24
C PHE A 569 -4.09 -30.37 -2.53
N ASN A 570 -4.27 -31.55 -1.93
CA ASN A 570 -5.43 -32.39 -2.16
C ASN A 570 -6.74 -31.69 -1.74
N LEU A 571 -6.74 -30.98 -0.61
CA LEU A 571 -7.89 -30.17 -0.17
C LEU A 571 -8.20 -29.02 -1.14
N LYS A 572 -7.16 -28.39 -1.70
CA LYS A 572 -7.31 -27.25 -2.60
C LYS A 572 -7.87 -27.66 -3.97
N TYR A 573 -7.46 -28.83 -4.48
CA TYR A 573 -7.82 -29.30 -5.81
C TYR A 573 -8.87 -30.43 -5.80
N ASN A 574 -9.33 -30.85 -4.63
CA ASN A 574 -10.28 -31.93 -4.43
C ASN A 574 -9.87 -33.24 -5.15
N ILE A 575 -8.59 -33.63 -4.99
CA ILE A 575 -8.00 -34.82 -5.60
C ILE A 575 -7.99 -35.95 -4.58
N ASP A 576 -8.47 -37.14 -4.98
CA ASP A 576 -8.38 -38.35 -4.16
C ASP A 576 -6.92 -38.76 -3.94
N SER A 577 -6.60 -39.14 -2.70
CA SER A 577 -5.24 -39.47 -2.27
C SER A 577 -4.61 -40.70 -2.95
N GLU A 578 -5.35 -41.37 -3.83
CA GLU A 578 -4.96 -42.61 -4.51
C GLU A 578 -4.42 -42.39 -5.94
N ALA A 579 -4.32 -41.15 -6.43
CA ALA A 579 -3.78 -40.89 -7.77
C ALA A 579 -2.30 -41.32 -7.89
N GLU A 580 -2.01 -42.28 -8.78
CA GLU A 580 -0.64 -42.77 -9.00
C GLU A 580 0.22 -41.81 -9.83
N THR A 581 -0.39 -41.08 -10.77
CA THR A 581 0.30 -40.16 -11.68
C THR A 581 0.10 -38.70 -11.31
N ALA A 582 1.17 -37.93 -11.43
CA ALA A 582 1.23 -36.51 -11.12
C ALA A 582 0.72 -35.68 -12.31
N ASP A 583 -0.31 -34.87 -12.07
CA ASP A 583 -0.76 -33.87 -13.02
C ASP A 583 0.16 -32.64 -13.07
N SER A 584 -0.05 -31.75 -14.05
CA SER A 584 0.75 -30.53 -14.21
C SER A 584 0.69 -29.59 -13.00
N ARG A 585 -0.44 -29.57 -12.29
CA ARG A 585 -0.67 -28.78 -11.07
C ARG A 585 0.21 -29.27 -9.93
N PHE A 586 0.29 -30.58 -9.74
CA PHE A 586 1.09 -31.23 -8.71
C PHE A 586 2.59 -31.06 -8.97
N ILE A 587 3.00 -31.20 -10.23
CA ILE A 587 4.39 -30.95 -10.66
C ILE A 587 4.78 -29.51 -10.33
N LYS A 588 3.96 -28.52 -10.73
CA LYS A 588 4.25 -27.11 -10.48
C LYS A 588 4.23 -26.76 -8.99
N PHE A 589 3.32 -27.35 -8.22
CA PHE A 589 3.27 -27.20 -6.77
C PHE A 589 4.55 -27.72 -6.11
N SER A 590 4.97 -28.93 -6.49
CA SER A 590 6.19 -29.59 -6.00
C SER A 590 7.46 -28.82 -6.40
N GLU A 591 7.54 -28.34 -7.64
CA GLU A 591 8.62 -27.46 -8.09
C GLU A 591 8.71 -26.19 -7.24
N ASN A 592 7.58 -25.54 -6.97
CA ASN A 592 7.54 -24.31 -6.18
C ASN A 592 7.97 -24.55 -4.72
N LEU A 593 7.62 -25.69 -4.13
CA LEU A 593 8.06 -26.06 -2.78
C LEU A 593 9.58 -26.28 -2.70
N LEU A 594 10.15 -26.97 -3.69
CA LEU A 594 11.58 -27.20 -3.78
C LEU A 594 12.34 -25.90 -4.10
N ALA A 595 11.79 -25.05 -4.96
CA ALA A 595 12.42 -23.82 -5.43
C ALA A 595 12.83 -22.88 -4.28
N GLY A 596 12.02 -22.79 -3.22
CA GLY A 596 12.35 -21.98 -2.05
C GLY A 596 13.65 -22.42 -1.35
N ARG A 597 13.92 -23.73 -1.30
CA ARG A 597 15.11 -24.27 -0.61
C ARG A 597 16.35 -24.32 -1.48
N ILE A 598 16.24 -24.78 -2.73
CA ILE A 598 17.38 -25.11 -3.60
C ILE A 598 17.45 -24.26 -4.88
N GLY A 599 16.52 -23.34 -5.08
CA GLY A 599 16.39 -22.51 -6.28
C GLY A 599 15.49 -23.13 -7.35
N THR A 600 14.85 -22.27 -8.14
CA THR A 600 13.93 -22.65 -9.23
C THR A 600 14.59 -23.53 -10.29
N ALA A 601 15.85 -23.26 -10.60
CA ALA A 601 16.62 -24.03 -11.57
C ALA A 601 16.85 -25.46 -11.08
N SER A 602 17.35 -25.64 -9.84
CA SER A 602 17.64 -26.95 -9.22
C SER A 602 16.39 -27.78 -8.99
N ALA A 603 15.32 -27.17 -8.47
CA ALA A 603 14.03 -27.81 -8.23
C ALA A 603 13.50 -28.49 -9.49
N LYS A 604 13.54 -27.76 -10.61
CA LYS A 604 13.15 -28.26 -11.92
C LYS A 604 13.98 -29.47 -12.37
N ILE A 605 15.30 -29.48 -12.15
CA ILE A 605 16.16 -30.63 -12.53
C ILE A 605 15.76 -31.90 -11.78
N LEU A 606 15.42 -31.76 -10.50
CA LEU A 606 15.04 -32.90 -9.68
C LEU A 606 13.71 -33.48 -10.15
N ILE A 607 12.74 -32.62 -10.48
CA ILE A 607 11.44 -33.03 -11.00
C ILE A 607 11.56 -33.59 -12.43
N GLU A 608 12.27 -32.92 -13.35
CA GLU A 608 12.58 -33.43 -14.70
C GLU A 608 13.34 -34.78 -14.63
N GLY A 609 14.11 -35.03 -13.57
CA GLY A 609 14.87 -36.26 -13.38
C GLY A 609 14.04 -37.50 -13.00
N VAL A 610 12.77 -37.33 -12.60
CA VAL A 610 11.83 -38.44 -12.29
C VAL A 610 10.68 -38.52 -13.29
N THR A 611 10.66 -37.64 -14.30
CA THR A 611 9.63 -37.65 -15.35
C THR A 611 10.11 -38.45 -16.56
N LYS A 612 9.26 -39.32 -17.12
CA LYS A 612 9.50 -39.94 -18.42
C LYS A 612 8.95 -39.00 -19.51
N GLU A 613 9.84 -38.43 -20.32
CA GLU A 613 9.43 -37.65 -21.51
C GLU A 613 9.09 -38.62 -22.65
N ASP A 614 7.81 -38.90 -22.87
CA ASP A 614 7.36 -39.56 -24.10
C ASP A 614 7.07 -38.53 -25.21
N LYS A 615 7.41 -38.88 -26.45
CA LYS A 615 7.04 -38.07 -27.63
C LYS A 615 5.53 -38.16 -27.83
N ILE A 616 4.89 -36.98 -27.89
CA ILE A 616 3.45 -36.81 -28.03
C ILE A 616 2.91 -37.64 -29.20
N SER A 617 1.99 -38.57 -28.93
CA SER A 617 1.25 -39.26 -30.00
C SER A 617 0.18 -38.34 -30.59
N LEU A 618 -0.13 -38.47 -31.88
CA LEU A 618 -1.18 -37.67 -32.54
C LEU A 618 -2.54 -37.78 -31.81
N LYS A 619 -2.79 -38.93 -31.17
CA LYS A 619 -3.99 -39.20 -30.36
C LYS A 619 -4.05 -38.33 -29.10
N GLU A 620 -2.91 -38.08 -28.47
CA GLU A 620 -2.79 -37.15 -27.33
C GLU A 620 -2.93 -35.69 -27.74
N VAL A 621 -2.42 -35.29 -28.91
CA VAL A 621 -2.67 -33.93 -29.44
C VAL A 621 -4.17 -33.71 -29.65
N LEU A 622 -4.88 -34.72 -30.18
CA LEU A 622 -6.32 -34.68 -30.36
C LEU A 622 -7.07 -34.64 -29.02
N ASN A 623 -6.69 -35.46 -28.05
CA ASN A 623 -7.26 -35.42 -26.71
C ASN A 623 -7.01 -34.06 -26.02
N ILE A 624 -5.81 -33.48 -26.16
CA ILE A 624 -5.50 -32.14 -25.63
C ILE A 624 -6.33 -31.06 -26.34
N LEU A 625 -6.58 -31.19 -27.64
CA LEU A 625 -7.44 -30.26 -28.37
C LEU A 625 -8.89 -30.36 -27.91
N GLU A 626 -9.41 -31.57 -27.69
CA GLU A 626 -10.74 -31.81 -27.14
C GLU A 626 -10.85 -31.30 -25.69
N GLU A 627 -9.88 -31.62 -24.83
CA GLU A 627 -9.81 -31.14 -23.44
C GLU A 627 -9.65 -29.62 -23.37
N SER A 628 -8.92 -29.00 -24.31
CA SER A 628 -8.83 -27.53 -24.41
C SER A 628 -10.18 -26.92 -24.80
N LYS A 629 -10.92 -27.58 -25.70
CA LYS A 629 -12.24 -27.12 -26.15
C LYS A 629 -13.26 -27.25 -25.02
N GLU A 630 -13.23 -28.34 -24.28
CA GLU A 630 -14.03 -28.54 -23.07
C GLU A 630 -13.69 -27.50 -22.00
N ASN A 631 -12.40 -27.25 -21.75
CA ASN A 631 -11.95 -26.21 -20.83
C ASN A 631 -12.37 -24.80 -21.26
N ILE A 632 -12.41 -24.50 -22.56
CA ILE A 632 -12.93 -23.22 -23.08
C ILE A 632 -14.43 -23.10 -22.81
N ILE A 633 -15.20 -24.17 -23.03
CA ILE A 633 -16.64 -24.21 -22.75
C ILE A 633 -16.90 -24.07 -21.23
N LEU A 634 -16.12 -24.77 -20.40
CA LEU A 634 -16.22 -24.70 -18.95
C LEU A 634 -15.83 -23.31 -18.42
N ASN A 635 -14.76 -22.70 -18.93
CA ASN A 635 -14.38 -21.33 -18.58
C ASN A 635 -15.45 -20.32 -18.98
N LYS A 636 -16.09 -20.50 -20.14
CA LYS A 636 -17.22 -19.67 -20.56
C LYS A 636 -18.38 -19.79 -19.56
N LYS A 637 -18.72 -21.01 -19.15
CA LYS A 637 -19.76 -21.28 -18.14
C LYS A 637 -19.41 -20.70 -16.77
N LEU A 638 -18.17 -20.84 -16.31
CA LEU A 638 -17.68 -20.24 -15.06
C LEU A 638 -17.72 -18.71 -15.11
N THR A 639 -17.42 -18.12 -16.26
CA THR A 639 -17.48 -16.67 -16.46
C THR A 639 -18.94 -16.18 -16.42
N GLU A 640 -19.87 -16.92 -17.01
CA GLU A 640 -21.31 -16.65 -16.92
C GLU A 640 -21.82 -16.75 -15.47
N GLN A 641 -21.46 -17.83 -14.76
CA GLN A 641 -21.79 -17.99 -13.34
C GLN A 641 -21.16 -16.91 -12.46
N SER A 642 -19.93 -16.50 -12.73
CA SER A 642 -19.27 -15.41 -12.00
C SER A 642 -19.98 -14.07 -12.21
N LYS A 643 -20.48 -13.80 -13.43
CA LYS A 643 -21.30 -12.62 -13.71
C LYS A 643 -22.64 -12.67 -12.98
N GLU A 644 -23.30 -13.83 -12.95
CA GLU A 644 -24.54 -14.02 -12.20
C GLU A 644 -24.33 -13.84 -10.69
N LEU A 645 -23.29 -14.45 -10.12
CA LEU A 645 -22.94 -14.29 -8.71
C LEU A 645 -22.63 -12.84 -8.35
N LYS A 646 -21.94 -12.11 -9.23
CA LYS A 646 -21.67 -10.69 -9.02
C LYS A 646 -22.97 -9.89 -9.01
N LYS A 647 -23.87 -10.14 -9.96
CA LYS A 647 -25.20 -9.50 -9.99
C LYS A 647 -25.99 -9.78 -8.71
N LEU A 648 -26.03 -11.04 -8.27
CA LEU A 648 -26.71 -11.43 -7.03
C LEU A 648 -26.08 -10.77 -5.78
N SER A 649 -24.75 -10.64 -5.75
CA SER A 649 -24.05 -9.95 -4.67
C SER A 649 -24.36 -8.46 -4.64
N ASP A 650 -24.47 -7.81 -5.80
CA ASP A 650 -24.84 -6.41 -5.90
C ASP A 650 -26.31 -6.21 -5.46
N ASP A 651 -27.22 -7.11 -5.88
CA ASP A 651 -28.63 -7.12 -5.45
C ASP A 651 -28.76 -7.31 -3.92
N LEU A 652 -28.02 -8.27 -3.35
CA LEU A 652 -27.96 -8.50 -1.90
C LEU A 652 -27.45 -7.28 -1.13
N ARG A 653 -26.42 -6.62 -1.67
CA ARG A 653 -25.87 -5.42 -1.06
C ARG A 653 -26.90 -4.29 -1.04
N ASN A 654 -27.58 -4.04 -2.16
CA ASN A 654 -28.63 -3.02 -2.24
C ASN A 654 -29.79 -3.33 -1.28
N ALA A 655 -30.19 -4.61 -1.17
CA ALA A 655 -31.20 -5.05 -0.22
C ALA A 655 -30.77 -4.80 1.24
N ASN A 656 -29.51 -5.08 1.58
CA ASN A 656 -28.97 -4.86 2.92
C ASN A 656 -28.89 -3.36 3.27
N GLU A 657 -28.43 -2.52 2.33
CA GLU A 657 -28.44 -1.06 2.51
C GLU A 657 -29.87 -0.53 2.77
N SER A 658 -30.88 -1.03 2.04
CA SER A 658 -32.29 -0.68 2.30
C SER A 658 -32.79 -1.17 3.67
N LEU A 659 -32.39 -2.37 4.10
CA LEU A 659 -32.75 -2.90 5.42
C LEU A 659 -32.19 -2.03 6.54
N ILE A 660 -30.92 -1.62 6.45
CA ILE A 660 -30.29 -0.76 7.46
C ILE A 660 -31.03 0.59 7.58
N VAL A 661 -31.47 1.17 6.46
CA VAL A 661 -32.25 2.42 6.49
C VAL A 661 -33.58 2.22 7.21
N LYS A 662 -34.30 1.14 6.91
CA LYS A 662 -35.58 0.82 7.58
C LYS A 662 -35.39 0.55 9.08
N ASP A 663 -34.30 -0.12 9.46
CA ASP A 663 -34.00 -0.42 10.86
C ASP A 663 -33.76 0.87 11.66
N ARG A 664 -33.01 1.82 11.08
CA ARG A 664 -32.84 3.15 11.69
C ARG A 664 -34.16 3.92 11.85
N GLN A 665 -35.02 3.92 10.83
CA GLN A 665 -36.33 4.57 10.91
C GLN A 665 -37.21 3.97 12.01
N LYS A 666 -37.10 2.66 12.24
CA LYS A 666 -37.79 1.97 13.33
C LYS A 666 -37.25 2.39 14.70
N ASP A 667 -35.93 2.49 14.85
CA ASP A 667 -35.32 2.94 16.11
C ASP A 667 -35.73 4.39 16.43
N ASP A 668 -35.65 5.30 15.45
CA ASP A 668 -36.07 6.70 15.58
C ASP A 668 -37.56 6.84 15.97
N PHE A 669 -38.42 5.96 15.43
CA PHE A 669 -39.83 5.87 15.80
C PHE A 669 -40.03 5.46 17.26
N LEU A 670 -39.34 4.42 17.72
CA LEU A 670 -39.47 3.92 19.10
C LEU A 670 -39.01 4.95 20.12
N ASP A 671 -37.91 5.65 19.84
CA ASP A 671 -37.39 6.70 20.72
C ASP A 671 -38.37 7.89 20.83
N SER A 672 -38.96 8.30 19.71
CA SER A 672 -39.93 9.40 19.68
C SER A 672 -41.22 9.06 20.44
N VAL A 673 -41.76 7.85 20.23
CA VAL A 673 -42.95 7.35 20.97
C VAL A 673 -42.67 7.29 22.47
N ALA A 674 -41.49 6.79 22.86
CA ALA A 674 -41.10 6.73 24.27
C ALA A 674 -41.03 8.12 24.90
N HIS A 675 -40.55 9.14 24.19
CA HIS A 675 -40.47 10.51 24.67
C HIS A 675 -41.85 11.15 24.85
N GLU A 676 -42.74 11.01 23.86
CA GLU A 676 -44.10 11.57 23.88
C GLU A 676 -44.98 10.94 24.96
N LEU A 677 -44.79 9.65 25.28
CA LEU A 677 -45.49 8.98 26.38
C LEU A 677 -44.90 9.34 27.75
N ARG A 678 -43.57 9.50 27.87
CA ARG A 678 -42.92 9.79 29.16
C ARG A 678 -43.36 11.13 29.75
N THR A 679 -43.56 12.14 28.90
CA THR A 679 -43.92 13.50 29.34
C THR A 679 -45.24 13.55 30.13
N PRO A 680 -46.40 13.09 29.60
CA PRO A 680 -47.66 13.06 30.35
C PRO A 680 -47.59 12.13 31.56
N ILE A 681 -46.93 10.97 31.46
CA ILE A 681 -46.74 10.05 32.61
C ILE A 681 -46.01 10.74 33.75
N THR A 682 -44.95 11.50 33.44
CA THR A 682 -44.17 12.22 34.46
C THR A 682 -44.99 13.33 35.09
N ALA A 683 -45.80 14.06 34.31
CA ALA A 683 -46.69 15.10 34.81
C ALA A 683 -47.80 14.54 35.72
N ILE A 684 -48.47 13.45 35.30
CA ILE A 684 -49.47 12.73 36.10
C ILE A 684 -48.87 12.27 37.43
N ARG A 685 -47.67 11.67 37.36
CA ARG A 685 -46.97 11.18 38.54
C ARG A 685 -46.59 12.31 39.49
N SER A 686 -46.01 13.40 38.99
CA SER A 686 -45.62 14.55 39.82
C SER A 686 -46.82 15.22 40.48
N ALA A 687 -47.92 15.41 39.75
CA ALA A 687 -49.16 15.95 40.32
C ALA A 687 -49.74 14.99 41.39
N GLY A 688 -49.67 13.67 41.16
CA GLY A 688 -50.09 12.65 42.12
C GLY A 688 -49.23 12.59 43.38
N GLU A 689 -47.90 12.71 43.24
CA GLU A 689 -46.95 12.77 44.36
C GLU A 689 -47.20 14.02 45.22
N ILE A 690 -47.38 15.19 44.61
CA ILE A 690 -47.71 16.43 45.35
C ILE A 690 -49.03 16.30 46.10
N LEU A 691 -50.06 15.74 45.46
CA LEU A 691 -51.36 15.50 46.10
C LEU A 691 -51.31 14.47 47.24
N ALA A 692 -50.29 13.61 47.28
CA ALA A 692 -50.12 12.57 48.29
C ALA A 692 -49.24 13.00 49.47
N ASP A 693 -48.26 13.89 49.24
CA ASP A 693 -47.28 14.30 50.25
C ASP A 693 -47.71 15.52 51.09
N ASP A 694 -48.66 16.34 50.64
CA ASP A 694 -49.08 17.57 51.33
C ASP A 694 -50.62 17.60 51.54
N ASP A 695 -51.03 17.39 52.79
CA ASP A 695 -52.44 17.38 53.21
C ASP A 695 -53.07 18.79 53.31
N ASP A 696 -52.24 19.85 53.39
CA ASP A 696 -52.65 21.24 53.60
C ASP A 696 -52.76 22.05 52.29
N ILE A 697 -52.73 21.38 51.13
CA ILE A 697 -52.88 22.04 49.81
C ILE A 697 -54.25 22.75 49.72
N PRO A 698 -54.29 24.06 49.38
CA PRO A 698 -55.53 24.79 49.14
C PRO A 698 -56.44 24.09 48.12
N LEU A 699 -57.75 24.06 48.39
CA LEU A 699 -58.74 23.32 47.57
C LEU A 699 -58.68 23.68 46.07
N GLU A 700 -58.35 24.93 45.75
CA GLU A 700 -58.20 25.42 44.37
C GLU A 700 -56.99 24.78 43.67
N ILE A 701 -55.85 24.72 44.34
CA ILE A 701 -54.62 24.09 43.84
C ILE A 701 -54.81 22.57 43.73
N LYS A 702 -55.52 21.96 44.68
CA LYS A 702 -55.88 20.53 44.64
C LYS A 702 -56.70 20.18 43.40
N LYS A 703 -57.67 21.03 43.04
CA LYS A 703 -58.46 20.89 41.81
C LYS A 703 -57.61 21.08 40.56
N GLU A 704 -56.65 21.99 40.58
CA GLU A 704 -55.73 22.20 39.45
C GLU A 704 -54.88 20.95 39.17
N PHE A 705 -54.29 20.34 40.20
CA PHE A 705 -53.52 19.09 40.03
C PHE A 705 -54.39 17.91 39.57
N LEU A 706 -55.61 17.76 40.10
CA LEU A 706 -56.54 16.73 39.63
C LEU A 706 -56.94 16.94 38.16
N ASN A 707 -57.23 18.19 37.76
CA ASN A 707 -57.49 18.53 36.37
C ASN A 707 -56.27 18.27 35.48
N ASN A 708 -55.06 18.54 35.98
CA ASN A 708 -53.82 18.25 35.25
C ASN A 708 -53.66 16.73 35.01
N ILE A 709 -53.93 15.90 36.03
CA ILE A 709 -53.92 14.43 35.89
C ILE A 709 -54.92 13.97 34.82
N ILE A 710 -56.16 14.47 34.87
CA ILE A 710 -57.20 14.12 33.89
C ILE A 710 -56.76 14.52 32.48
N THR A 711 -56.33 15.77 32.32
CA THR A 711 -55.92 16.32 31.01
C THR A 711 -54.73 15.57 30.41
N GLU A 712 -53.71 15.26 31.21
CA GLU A 712 -52.54 14.49 30.73
C GLU A 712 -52.88 13.01 30.49
N SER A 713 -53.87 12.44 31.20
CA SER A 713 -54.37 11.08 30.93
C SER A 713 -55.14 11.01 29.62
N ASP A 714 -56.00 11.99 29.34
CA ASP A 714 -56.72 12.11 28.08
C ASP A 714 -55.73 12.30 26.91
N ARG A 715 -54.71 13.14 27.11
CA ARG A 715 -53.63 13.33 26.12
C ARG A 715 -52.87 12.04 25.82
N LEU A 716 -52.58 11.24 26.86
CA LEU A 716 -51.92 9.94 26.68
C LEU A 716 -52.81 8.98 25.88
N SER A 717 -54.12 8.97 26.16
CA SER A 717 -55.10 8.19 25.39
C SER A 717 -55.15 8.61 23.91
N GLU A 718 -55.12 9.92 23.64
CA GLU A 718 -55.06 10.46 22.28
C GLU A 718 -53.80 10.01 21.53
N ILE A 719 -52.61 10.12 22.15
CA ILE A 719 -51.34 9.68 21.56
C ILE A 719 -51.38 8.18 21.24
N ILE A 720 -51.88 7.35 22.16
CA ILE A 720 -51.98 5.90 21.94
C ILE A 720 -52.93 5.59 20.77
N ASN A 721 -54.10 6.25 20.72
CA ASN A 721 -55.06 6.04 19.65
C ASN A 721 -54.50 6.49 18.29
N ASP A 722 -53.79 7.61 18.24
CA ASP A 722 -53.12 8.10 17.03
C ASP A 722 -52.05 7.11 16.52
N ILE A 723 -51.25 6.53 17.42
CA ILE A 723 -50.24 5.52 17.07
C ILE A 723 -50.92 4.25 16.53
N LEU A 724 -51.91 3.71 17.25
CA LEU A 724 -52.65 2.52 16.81
C LEU A 724 -53.38 2.75 15.49
N TYR A 725 -53.86 3.96 15.26
CA TYR A 725 -54.54 4.32 14.03
C TYR A 725 -53.57 4.42 12.85
N LEU A 726 -52.40 5.05 13.04
CA LEU A 726 -51.35 5.11 12.03
C LEU A 726 -50.84 3.71 11.66
N ASP A 727 -50.64 2.83 12.64
CA ASP A 727 -50.21 1.44 12.40
C ASP A 727 -51.24 0.67 11.56
N LYS A 728 -52.53 0.81 11.86
CA LYS A 728 -53.60 0.20 11.07
C LYS A 728 -53.68 0.74 9.64
N LEU A 729 -53.43 2.03 9.44
CA LEU A 729 -53.40 2.65 8.11
C LEU A 729 -52.21 2.17 7.27
N GLU A 730 -51.03 1.99 7.86
CA GLU A 730 -49.84 1.51 7.12
C GLU A 730 -49.97 0.07 6.65
N HIS A 731 -50.64 -0.78 7.43
CA HIS A 731 -50.89 -2.16 7.08
C HIS A 731 -52.14 -2.34 6.20
N GLY A 732 -52.80 -1.25 5.78
CA GLY A 732 -54.00 -1.29 4.94
C GLY A 732 -55.21 -1.96 5.60
N GLN A 733 -55.22 -2.04 6.93
CA GLN A 733 -56.20 -2.82 7.71
C GLN A 733 -57.49 -2.04 8.03
N ILE A 734 -57.60 -0.78 7.60
CA ILE A 734 -58.80 0.04 7.84
C ILE A 734 -59.70 -0.02 6.61
N ALA A 735 -60.87 -0.66 6.76
CA ALA A 735 -61.94 -0.55 5.79
C ALA A 735 -62.53 0.88 5.86
N LEU A 736 -62.45 1.63 4.74
CA LEU A 736 -63.06 2.95 4.63
C LEU A 736 -64.57 2.79 4.37
N ASN A 737 -65.38 3.54 5.11
CA ASN A 737 -66.82 3.58 4.88
C ASN A 737 -67.17 4.77 3.98
N ILE A 738 -66.86 4.64 2.68
CA ILE A 738 -67.14 5.69 1.69
C ILE A 738 -68.63 5.74 1.39
N GLN A 739 -69.27 6.88 1.66
CA GLN A 739 -70.69 7.13 1.41
C GLN A 739 -70.89 8.51 0.79
N GLU A 740 -72.01 8.72 0.09
CA GLU A 740 -72.43 10.03 -0.42
C GLU A 740 -72.85 10.92 0.75
N ASN A 741 -72.03 11.93 1.08
CA ASN A 741 -72.21 12.82 2.23
C ASN A 741 -72.12 14.30 1.82
N ASN A 742 -72.78 15.18 2.59
CA ASN A 742 -72.71 16.63 2.37
C ASN A 742 -71.46 17.24 3.04
N ILE A 743 -70.52 17.73 2.23
CA ILE A 743 -69.22 18.20 2.74
C ILE A 743 -69.35 19.41 3.68
N LEU A 744 -70.33 20.28 3.46
CA LEU A 744 -70.54 21.45 4.32
C LEU A 744 -71.14 21.05 5.66
N GLU A 745 -72.02 20.04 5.69
CA GLU A 745 -72.52 19.50 6.95
C GLU A 745 -71.42 18.78 7.72
N THR A 746 -70.59 17.99 7.04
CA THR A 746 -69.41 17.35 7.63
C THR A 746 -68.44 18.38 8.21
N TYR A 747 -68.16 19.47 7.47
CA TYR A 747 -67.32 20.57 7.96
C TYR A 747 -67.93 21.25 9.20
N LYS A 748 -69.24 21.52 9.20
CA LYS A 748 -69.94 22.09 10.36
C LYS A 748 -69.88 21.17 11.58
N LYS A 749 -70.06 19.85 11.41
CA LYS A 749 -69.88 18.86 12.48
C LYS A 749 -68.47 18.93 13.08
N ALA A 750 -67.44 19.12 12.25
CA ALA A 750 -66.06 19.26 12.70
C ALA A 750 -65.77 20.63 13.38
N LEU A 751 -66.40 21.71 12.91
CA LEU A 751 -66.18 23.06 13.40
C LEU A 751 -66.90 23.33 14.73
N ASN A 752 -68.10 22.78 14.92
CA ASN A 752 -68.96 23.06 16.09
C ASN A 752 -68.25 22.93 17.45
N PRO A 753 -67.46 21.86 17.73
CA PRO A 753 -66.73 21.72 18.99
C PRO A 753 -65.69 22.84 19.23
N LEU A 754 -65.17 23.43 18.15
CA LEU A 754 -64.11 24.44 18.20
C LEU A 754 -64.65 25.88 18.30
N LEU A 755 -65.94 26.11 18.02
CA LEU A 755 -66.54 27.45 17.99
C LEU A 755 -66.36 28.22 19.31
N HIS A 756 -66.54 27.56 20.45
CA HIS A 756 -66.37 28.19 21.76
C HIS A 756 -64.94 28.70 21.99
N LEU A 757 -63.95 27.87 21.65
CA LEU A 757 -62.53 28.21 21.79
C LEU A 757 -62.12 29.31 20.80
N ILE A 758 -62.66 29.29 19.59
CA ILE A 758 -62.43 30.33 18.58
C ILE A 758 -62.99 31.69 19.06
N GLN A 759 -64.19 31.70 19.65
CA GLN A 759 -64.78 32.91 20.25
C GLN A 759 -63.95 33.42 21.43
N GLN A 760 -63.46 32.52 22.29
CA GLN A 760 -62.61 32.88 23.43
C GLN A 760 -61.31 33.55 22.98
N LYS A 761 -60.69 33.08 21.89
CA LYS A 761 -59.46 33.65 21.29
C LYS A 761 -59.74 34.85 20.35
N LYS A 762 -61.02 35.25 20.21
CA LYS A 762 -61.50 36.34 19.35
C LYS A 762 -61.05 36.21 17.88
N ILE A 763 -60.91 34.99 17.37
CA ILE A 763 -60.51 34.75 15.97
C ILE A 763 -61.73 34.90 15.06
N HIS A 764 -61.56 35.61 13.94
CA HIS A 764 -62.60 35.75 12.93
C HIS A 764 -62.66 34.50 12.04
N ILE A 765 -63.83 33.85 11.96
CA ILE A 765 -64.06 32.72 11.05
C ILE A 765 -64.84 33.21 9.84
N SER A 766 -64.38 32.85 8.63
CA SER A 766 -65.17 33.03 7.41
C SER A 766 -65.24 31.73 6.61
N GLU A 767 -66.40 31.48 6.01
CA GLU A 767 -66.64 30.35 5.12
C GLU A 767 -66.99 30.88 3.73
N VAL A 768 -66.28 30.42 2.70
CA VAL A 768 -66.50 30.80 1.30
C VAL A 768 -66.85 29.54 0.51
N ASN A 769 -68.13 29.39 0.19
CA ASN A 769 -68.63 28.26 -0.56
C ASN A 769 -68.86 28.63 -2.03
N LEU A 770 -68.10 28.01 -2.94
CA LEU A 770 -68.20 28.17 -4.39
C LEU A 770 -68.57 26.85 -5.08
N LEU A 771 -69.18 25.90 -4.35
CA LEU A 771 -69.60 24.62 -4.88
C LEU A 771 -70.95 24.73 -5.61
N ASN A 772 -71.07 24.01 -6.73
CA ASN A 772 -72.34 23.89 -7.46
C ASN A 772 -73.23 22.75 -6.93
N HIS A 773 -72.64 21.75 -6.29
CA HIS A 773 -73.32 20.63 -5.62
C HIS A 773 -72.59 20.30 -4.31
N PHE A 774 -73.29 19.77 -3.32
CA PHE A 774 -72.75 19.60 -1.95
C PHE A 774 -72.43 18.15 -1.56
N ILE A 775 -72.89 17.18 -2.35
CA ILE A 775 -72.79 15.75 -2.05
C ILE A 775 -71.54 15.17 -2.73
N PHE A 776 -70.66 14.52 -1.96
CA PHE A 776 -69.45 13.86 -2.45
C PHE A 776 -69.27 12.49 -1.78
N GLU A 777 -68.57 11.57 -2.44
CA GLU A 777 -68.22 10.26 -1.88
C GLU A 777 -66.94 10.34 -1.02
N TYR A 778 -67.08 10.17 0.29
CA TYR A 778 -65.96 10.07 1.24
C TYR A 778 -66.40 9.39 2.54
N ASP A 779 -65.44 9.03 3.39
CA ASP A 779 -65.72 8.55 4.74
C ASP A 779 -65.94 9.76 5.67
N GLU A 780 -67.19 9.99 6.08
CA GLU A 780 -67.56 11.16 6.87
C GLU A 780 -66.78 11.25 8.18
N ALA A 781 -66.62 10.15 8.89
CA ALA A 781 -65.93 10.15 10.18
C ALA A 781 -64.45 10.54 10.03
N ARG A 782 -63.80 10.09 8.96
CA ARG A 782 -62.39 10.43 8.67
C ARG A 782 -62.23 11.86 8.19
N MET A 783 -63.17 12.35 7.41
CA MET A 783 -63.17 13.76 7.01
C MET A 783 -63.41 14.71 8.19
N ILE A 784 -64.27 14.35 9.16
CA ILE A 784 -64.42 15.10 10.41
C ILE A 784 -63.09 15.17 11.16
N GLN A 785 -62.40 14.03 11.32
CA GLN A 785 -61.10 13.96 11.98
C GLN A 785 -60.04 14.82 11.27
N LEU A 786 -59.98 14.73 9.93
CA LEU A 786 -59.06 15.54 9.12
C LEU A 786 -59.32 17.04 9.32
N PHE A 787 -60.58 17.48 9.31
CA PHE A 787 -60.94 18.87 9.56
C PHE A 787 -60.60 19.32 10.98
N GLN A 788 -60.90 18.50 11.99
CA GLN A 788 -60.59 18.84 13.38
C GLN A 788 -59.09 19.02 13.61
N ASN A 789 -58.25 18.19 13.00
CA ASN A 789 -56.79 18.31 13.09
C ASN A 789 -56.28 19.60 12.42
N ILE A 790 -56.77 19.93 11.22
CA ILE A 790 -56.35 21.14 10.49
C ILE A 790 -56.87 22.40 11.19
N LEU A 791 -58.15 22.42 11.58
CA LEU A 791 -58.77 23.56 12.27
C LEU A 791 -58.19 23.75 13.68
N GLY A 792 -57.90 22.67 14.40
CA GLY A 792 -57.21 22.70 15.68
C GLY A 792 -55.82 23.31 15.56
N ASN A 793 -55.05 22.91 14.54
CA ASN A 793 -53.76 23.53 14.22
C ASN A 793 -53.93 25.02 13.86
N ALA A 794 -54.90 25.37 13.00
CA ALA A 794 -55.17 26.75 12.63
C ALA A 794 -55.52 27.61 13.85
N LEU A 795 -56.39 27.13 14.75
CA LEU A 795 -56.76 27.79 16.00
C LEU A 795 -55.55 28.00 16.91
N LYS A 796 -54.69 26.99 17.00
CA LYS A 796 -53.50 27.04 17.86
C LYS A 796 -52.49 28.08 17.39
N PHE A 797 -52.16 28.10 16.11
CA PHE A 797 -51.06 28.91 15.57
C PHE A 797 -51.47 30.30 15.07
N THR A 798 -52.78 30.62 15.08
CA THR A 798 -53.30 31.95 14.76
C THR A 798 -53.34 32.82 16.02
N ASP A 799 -52.77 34.02 15.98
CA ASP A 799 -52.77 34.96 17.11
C ASP A 799 -54.18 35.51 17.42
N GLU A 800 -54.36 36.14 18.59
CA GLU A 800 -55.63 36.80 18.95
C GLU A 800 -56.04 37.83 17.89
N GLN A 801 -57.33 37.91 17.57
CA GLN A 801 -57.88 38.74 16.48
C GLN A 801 -57.45 38.32 15.04
N GLY A 802 -56.77 37.18 14.88
CA GLY A 802 -56.46 36.62 13.57
C GLY A 802 -57.69 36.07 12.83
N THR A 803 -57.48 35.54 11.63
CA THR A 803 -58.55 35.02 10.77
C THR A 803 -58.29 33.57 10.38
N ILE A 804 -59.35 32.75 10.42
CA ILE A 804 -59.39 31.41 9.80
C ILE A 804 -60.47 31.45 8.71
N GLN A 805 -60.09 31.16 7.48
CA GLN A 805 -60.99 31.11 6.34
C GLN A 805 -60.99 29.72 5.72
N THR A 806 -62.16 29.11 5.59
CA THR A 806 -62.33 27.87 4.84
C THR A 806 -63.05 28.14 3.54
N LYS A 807 -62.49 27.69 2.43
CA LYS A 807 -63.06 27.84 1.10
C LYS A 807 -63.24 26.49 0.42
N PHE A 808 -64.41 26.29 -0.17
CA PHE A 808 -64.79 25.07 -0.87
C PHE A 808 -65.06 25.40 -2.34
N PHE A 809 -64.44 24.66 -3.26
CA PHE A 809 -64.67 24.81 -4.70
C PHE A 809 -64.31 23.53 -5.46
N THR A 810 -64.90 23.34 -6.63
CA THR A 810 -64.57 22.22 -7.53
C THR A 810 -63.66 22.70 -8.65
N ARG A 811 -62.60 21.95 -8.96
CA ARG A 811 -61.73 22.20 -10.12
C ARG A 811 -61.24 20.88 -10.70
N GLU A 812 -61.30 20.72 -12.03
CA GLU A 812 -60.82 19.52 -12.74
C GLU A 812 -61.36 18.20 -12.15
N GLN A 813 -62.67 18.11 -11.86
CA GLN A 813 -63.31 16.94 -11.23
C GLN A 813 -62.70 16.56 -9.86
N HIS A 814 -62.26 17.55 -9.09
CA HIS A 814 -61.82 17.36 -7.72
C HIS A 814 -62.50 18.37 -6.82
N LEU A 815 -62.96 17.90 -5.66
CA LEU A 815 -63.33 18.73 -4.53
C LEU A 815 -62.05 19.29 -3.92
N ILE A 816 -61.91 20.61 -3.93
CA ILE A 816 -60.80 21.33 -3.32
C ILE A 816 -61.30 22.12 -2.12
N ILE A 817 -60.63 21.89 -1.00
CA ILE A 817 -60.95 22.51 0.29
C ILE A 817 -59.68 23.18 0.78
N THR A 818 -59.73 24.50 0.93
CA THR A 818 -58.59 25.29 1.41
C THR A 818 -58.92 25.89 2.76
N VAL A 819 -58.08 25.63 3.77
CA VAL A 819 -58.16 26.25 5.10
C VAL A 819 -56.97 27.21 5.21
N PHE A 820 -57.24 28.51 5.18
CA PHE A 820 -56.27 29.58 5.39
C PHE A 820 -56.32 30.06 6.84
N ASN A 821 -55.16 30.33 7.42
CA ASN A 821 -55.06 30.95 8.74
C ASN A 821 -53.94 31.99 8.78
N THR A 822 -54.14 33.09 9.49
CA THR A 822 -53.16 34.19 9.60
C THR A 822 -52.06 33.93 10.65
N GLY A 823 -51.71 32.66 10.87
CA GLY A 823 -50.64 32.27 11.80
C GLY A 823 -49.24 32.43 11.18
N LYS A 824 -48.20 32.18 11.97
CA LYS A 824 -46.80 32.26 11.51
C LYS A 824 -46.54 31.34 10.31
N HIS A 825 -45.72 31.82 9.37
CA HIS A 825 -45.23 31.00 8.25
C HIS A 825 -44.44 29.79 8.73
N ILE A 826 -44.58 28.70 7.98
CA ILE A 826 -43.79 27.47 8.15
C ILE A 826 -42.48 27.65 7.36
N PRO A 827 -41.29 27.39 7.90
CA PRO A 827 -40.04 27.44 7.14
C PRO A 827 -40.14 26.64 5.84
N GLU A 828 -39.57 27.13 4.73
CA GLU A 828 -39.71 26.48 3.41
C GLU A 828 -39.20 25.03 3.39
N GLU A 829 -38.12 24.76 4.13
CA GLU A 829 -37.59 23.40 4.32
C GLU A 829 -38.55 22.46 5.05
N ASP A 830 -39.44 23.00 5.90
CA ASP A 830 -40.36 22.23 6.72
C ASP A 830 -41.69 21.89 6.02
N LEU A 831 -42.06 22.58 4.94
CA LEU A 831 -43.37 22.47 4.30
C LEU A 831 -43.73 21.03 3.84
N GLU A 832 -42.74 20.25 3.41
CA GLU A 832 -42.95 18.83 3.08
C GLU A 832 -42.89 17.94 4.32
N MET A 833 -41.99 18.25 5.26
CA MET A 833 -41.70 17.45 6.44
C MET A 833 -42.79 17.54 7.52
N ILE A 834 -43.62 18.60 7.57
CA ILE A 834 -44.72 18.72 8.56
C ILE A 834 -45.77 17.61 8.47
N PHE A 835 -45.82 16.87 7.35
CA PHE A 835 -46.69 15.71 7.20
C PHE A 835 -45.99 14.39 7.56
N ASP A 836 -44.71 14.43 7.92
CA ASP A 836 -43.98 13.28 8.42
C ASP A 836 -44.33 13.04 9.89
N LYS A 837 -44.32 11.76 10.27
CA LYS A 837 -44.68 11.33 11.63
C LYS A 837 -43.75 11.96 12.65
N PHE A 838 -44.32 12.52 13.72
CA PHE A 838 -43.60 13.14 14.84
C PHE A 838 -42.75 14.35 14.44
N TYR A 839 -42.87 14.84 13.20
CA TYR A 839 -42.15 16.04 12.79
C TYR A 839 -42.75 17.27 13.45
N GLN A 840 -41.89 18.07 14.07
CA GLN A 840 -42.24 19.39 14.58
C GLN A 840 -41.20 20.40 14.08
N SER A 841 -41.66 21.49 13.48
CA SER A 841 -40.80 22.55 12.97
C SER A 841 -39.91 23.12 14.08
N LYS A 842 -38.61 23.24 13.82
CA LYS A 842 -37.58 23.61 14.82
C LYS A 842 -37.69 25.06 15.32
N ASN A 843 -38.46 25.93 14.66
CA ASN A 843 -38.60 27.35 14.98
C ASN A 843 -39.81 27.68 15.89
N GLN A 844 -40.34 26.72 16.63
CA GLN A 844 -41.38 26.98 17.64
C GLN A 844 -40.75 27.60 18.90
N ASN A 845 -41.10 28.85 19.22
CA ASN A 845 -40.62 29.57 20.40
C ASN A 845 -40.80 28.73 21.69
N ILE A 846 -39.74 28.74 22.52
CA ILE A 846 -39.43 27.93 23.71
C ILE A 846 -40.49 27.92 24.85
N LEU A 847 -41.63 28.60 24.68
CA LEU A 847 -42.71 28.67 25.66
C LEU A 847 -43.86 27.74 25.26
N LYS A 848 -43.76 26.47 25.70
CA LYS A 848 -44.69 25.32 25.55
C LYS A 848 -44.76 24.65 24.17
N GLN A 849 -43.83 23.71 23.94
CA GLN A 849 -44.02 22.61 22.99
C GLN A 849 -45.33 21.88 23.33
N THR A 850 -46.29 21.94 22.43
CA THR A 850 -47.59 21.29 22.60
C THR A 850 -47.91 20.54 21.31
N GLY A 851 -48.49 19.35 21.38
CA GLY A 851 -48.84 18.52 20.22
C GLY A 851 -47.89 17.35 19.97
N SER A 852 -48.41 16.25 19.40
CA SER A 852 -47.70 14.98 19.17
C SER A 852 -46.91 14.92 17.85
N GLY A 853 -47.12 15.89 16.95
CA GLY A 853 -46.60 15.81 15.57
C GLY A 853 -47.25 14.72 14.71
N LEU A 854 -48.32 14.07 15.19
CA LEU A 854 -49.01 13.00 14.46
C LEU A 854 -50.22 13.50 13.64
N GLY A 855 -50.85 14.59 14.07
CA GLY A 855 -52.13 15.06 13.50
C GLY A 855 -52.09 15.31 11.99
N LEU A 856 -51.06 15.99 11.49
CA LEU A 856 -50.91 16.27 10.04
C LEU A 856 -50.51 15.02 9.25
N ALA A 857 -49.69 14.14 9.82
CA ALA A 857 -49.36 12.84 9.22
C ALA A 857 -50.63 11.99 9.06
N ILE A 858 -51.53 12.00 10.04
CA ILE A 858 -52.85 11.37 9.96
C ILE A 858 -53.70 12.01 8.87
N CYS A 859 -53.75 13.36 8.77
CA CYS A 859 -54.46 14.04 7.68
C CYS A 859 -53.98 13.60 6.30
N LYS A 860 -52.66 13.48 6.11
CA LYS A 860 -52.07 13.00 4.85
C LYS A 860 -52.50 11.58 4.55
N LYS A 861 -52.45 10.68 5.54
CA LYS A 861 -52.89 9.28 5.34
C LYS A 861 -54.39 9.15 5.10
N ILE A 862 -55.23 9.96 5.74
CA ILE A 862 -56.68 10.00 5.47
C ILE A 862 -56.93 10.45 4.03
N ALA A 863 -56.27 11.52 3.59
CA ALA A 863 -56.40 12.01 2.22
C ALA A 863 -55.93 10.95 1.20
N GLU A 864 -54.74 10.36 1.40
CA GLU A 864 -54.17 9.31 0.55
C GLU A 864 -55.08 8.07 0.48
N ALA A 865 -55.63 7.62 1.62
CA ALA A 865 -56.51 6.45 1.70
C ALA A 865 -57.80 6.66 0.87
N GLN A 866 -58.29 7.90 0.79
CA GLN A 866 -59.43 8.29 -0.05
C GLN A 866 -59.02 8.70 -1.48
N ARG A 867 -57.80 8.36 -1.94
CA ARG A 867 -57.23 8.70 -3.26
C ARG A 867 -57.08 10.21 -3.51
N GLY A 868 -56.98 11.01 -2.45
CA GLY A 868 -56.73 12.44 -2.50
C GLY A 868 -55.31 12.81 -2.08
N THR A 869 -55.09 14.13 -1.95
CA THR A 869 -53.81 14.69 -1.48
C THR A 869 -54.07 15.87 -0.54
N ILE A 870 -53.10 16.16 0.34
CA ILE A 870 -53.05 17.35 1.17
C ILE A 870 -51.69 18.03 1.00
N LYS A 871 -51.70 19.36 0.94
CA LYS A 871 -50.49 20.21 0.85
C LYS A 871 -50.61 21.42 1.76
N ALA A 872 -49.47 21.97 2.18
CA ALA A 872 -49.39 23.22 2.91
C ALA A 872 -48.52 24.21 2.14
N GLU A 873 -48.93 25.47 2.08
CA GLU A 873 -48.20 26.55 1.41
C GLU A 873 -48.31 27.83 2.25
N ASN A 874 -47.23 28.61 2.32
CA ASN A 874 -47.30 29.95 2.90
C ASN A 874 -47.99 30.90 1.91
N SER A 875 -49.08 31.53 2.33
CA SER A 875 -49.92 32.40 1.50
C SER A 875 -50.07 33.77 2.15
N GLY A 876 -49.48 34.80 1.55
CA GLY A 876 -49.55 36.18 2.04
C GLY A 876 -49.07 36.31 3.49
N LEU A 877 -49.98 36.63 4.40
CA LEU A 877 -49.69 36.84 5.83
C LEU A 877 -49.82 35.56 6.69
N GLY A 878 -50.06 34.40 6.09
CA GLY A 878 -50.27 33.16 6.86
C GLY A 878 -50.05 31.87 6.07
N VAL A 879 -50.72 30.80 6.48
CA VAL A 879 -50.55 29.43 5.94
C VAL A 879 -51.87 28.95 5.36
N THR A 880 -51.82 28.26 4.23
CA THR A 880 -52.97 27.60 3.60
C THR A 880 -52.75 26.09 3.50
N PHE A 881 -53.66 25.32 4.07
CA PHE A 881 -53.77 23.88 3.86
C PHE A 881 -54.76 23.61 2.74
N THR A 882 -54.32 22.90 1.70
CA THR A 882 -55.14 22.54 0.53
C THR A 882 -55.36 21.04 0.50
N ILE A 883 -56.61 20.61 0.61
CA ILE A 883 -57.06 19.23 0.49
C ILE A 883 -57.70 19.06 -0.90
N ARG A 884 -57.28 18.04 -1.65
CA ARG A 884 -57.84 17.68 -2.96
C ARG A 884 -58.35 16.26 -2.90
N LEU A 885 -59.66 16.07 -3.04
CA LEU A 885 -60.31 14.77 -3.14
C LEU A 885 -60.87 14.57 -4.56
N PRO A 886 -60.76 13.38 -5.16
CA PRO A 886 -61.35 13.10 -6.45
C PRO A 886 -62.88 13.11 -6.35
N GLU A 887 -63.54 13.81 -7.27
CA GLU A 887 -64.99 13.73 -7.45
C GLU A 887 -65.28 12.44 -8.22
N ARG A 888 -65.70 11.38 -7.51
CA ARG A 888 -66.08 10.11 -8.15
C ARG A 888 -67.39 10.31 -8.92
N ASN A 889 -67.28 10.63 -10.21
CA ASN A 889 -68.42 10.59 -11.13
C ASN A 889 -68.71 9.13 -11.53
N LYS A 890 -69.98 8.74 -11.51
CA LYS A 890 -70.54 7.39 -11.80
C LYS A 890 -70.29 6.86 -13.23
N GLU A 891 -69.40 7.45 -14.01
CA GLU A 891 -69.09 7.02 -15.38
C GLU A 891 -67.61 6.67 -15.50
N HIS A 892 -67.25 5.46 -15.05
CA HIS A 892 -66.20 4.56 -15.61
C HIS A 892 -65.86 3.45 -14.60
N GLU A 893 -66.84 2.59 -14.29
CA GLU A 893 -66.58 1.19 -13.93
C GLU A 893 -66.86 0.32 -15.17
N VAL A 894 -65.97 0.38 -16.16
CA VAL A 894 -65.78 -0.68 -17.15
C VAL A 894 -64.28 -0.72 -17.49
N GLU A 895 -63.65 -1.84 -17.15
CA GLU A 895 -62.29 -2.29 -17.55
C GLU A 895 -61.05 -1.59 -16.92
N ARG A 896 -60.65 -2.05 -15.73
CA ARG A 896 -59.45 -2.89 -15.47
C ARG A 896 -58.94 -2.80 -14.04
#